data_AF-A0A924TJ22-F1
#
_entry.id   AF-A0A924TJ22-F1
#
_cell.length_a   1.000
_cell.length_b   1.000
_cell.length_c   1.000
_cell.angle_alpha   90.00
_cell.angle_beta   90.00
_cell.angle_gamma   90.00
#
_symmetry.space_group_name_H-M   'P 1'
#
loop_
_entity.id
_entity.type
_entity.pdbx_description
1 polymer ?
#
loop_
_entity_poly.entity_id
_entity_poly.type
_entity_poly.pdbx_seq_one_letter_code
_entity_poly.pdbx_strand_id
1 'polypeptide(L)'
;AELVETTRLYGRGIANIEPQWLPGLAGHLIKTQLLEPHWEKKAAEVIALERATLYGIVIYANRRVNFGNVDPVTAREIFIREALVGEGWDTPLPFLAANRKLIAQVEELEHKSRRQDVLVDDELIYAFYDQQLPADVHSGHSFERWYRHELQRQPNLLLLTRDELMRHEAAGITTAAFPKTLRMGGVDCLAEYLHEPGDAKDGVTVTVPIYALNQVNDERCEWLVPGMLKDKVLALAKSLHQRPRSRLVPLPDFADAFVAQVQAASGFGSGSLVDVLQRAVRDKTQVDVKRGDFKLEQLPPHLFMNFRVIDEHGRQLGTGRNVAALKAELGGKARSAFQALAQLKPQLPVSAPAVPTTGKAVAPAPAKAAAQAAQVVSVAAKPHTDWTFGELPELMEIRKGSQTLVGFPALIDCGAHVVVEVFDEPAVASAKHRAGLRRLVALQIRDALKYLEKNIPDLQKMSVYFMPIGTADELRDQIIDVALDRAFLMDPLPTDAASFKRRIDDGRGRLTLIANEIARSALNILVEYAAASRKLKDARQTKDVADDVQAQLTRLMPKRFVMLTPWAPLAHLPRYLKGITLRLDKLRADPARDALRMTELRLIEQRYLRLLADRKGVVDARLDEFRWLIEELRVSFFAQELRTPQPVSVKRLEKAWSQFSH
;
A
#
# COMPACT_ATOMS: atom_id res chain seq x y z
N ALA A 1 -77.81 48.44 -11.15
CA ALA A 1 -78.29 47.46 -10.15
C ALA A 1 -78.22 48.10 -8.77
N GLU A 2 -79.19 47.84 -7.91
CA GLU A 2 -79.23 48.34 -6.52
C GLU A 2 -79.37 47.17 -5.53
N LEU A 3 -78.78 47.30 -4.34
CA LEU A 3 -78.96 46.37 -3.23
C LEU A 3 -80.05 46.92 -2.30
N VAL A 4 -81.10 46.13 -2.07
CA VAL A 4 -82.24 46.52 -1.22
C VAL A 4 -82.38 45.49 -0.11
N GLU A 5 -82.31 45.95 1.14
CA GLU A 5 -82.50 45.11 2.31
C GLU A 5 -83.96 45.17 2.77
N THR A 6 -84.62 44.00 2.78
CA THR A 6 -85.98 43.85 3.30
C THR A 6 -86.00 42.77 4.38
N THR A 7 -86.33 41.52 4.03
CA THR A 7 -86.18 40.36 4.92
C THR A 7 -84.80 39.71 4.79
N ARG A 8 -84.16 39.91 3.64
CA ARG A 8 -82.76 39.59 3.32
C ARG A 8 -82.22 40.70 2.41
N LEU A 9 -80.92 40.71 2.17
CA LEU A 9 -80.31 41.57 1.17
C LEU A 9 -80.59 41.00 -0.23
N TYR A 10 -81.38 41.71 -1.04
CA TYR A 10 -81.71 41.32 -2.42
C TYR A 10 -81.09 42.30 -3.42
N GLY A 11 -80.51 41.80 -4.51
CA GLY A 11 -80.10 42.62 -5.64
C GLY A 11 -81.24 42.80 -6.64
N ARG A 12 -81.51 44.04 -7.08
CA ARG A 12 -82.53 44.36 -8.11
C ARG A 12 -81.88 44.93 -9.37
N GLY A 13 -82.44 44.58 -10.53
CA GLY A 13 -81.90 44.97 -11.84
C GLY A 13 -80.56 44.29 -12.15
N ILE A 14 -80.45 42.99 -11.86
CA ILE A 14 -79.25 42.19 -12.11
C ILE A 14 -79.22 41.77 -13.58
N ALA A 15 -78.04 41.86 -14.19
CA ALA A 15 -77.75 41.30 -15.52
C ALA A 15 -76.56 40.34 -15.40
N ASN A 16 -76.51 39.34 -16.28
CA ASN A 16 -75.35 38.47 -16.37
C ASN A 16 -74.15 39.24 -16.95
N ILE A 17 -72.98 39.02 -16.36
CA ILE A 17 -71.70 39.49 -16.88
C ILE A 17 -70.85 38.25 -17.14
N GLU A 18 -70.37 38.09 -18.37
CA GLU A 18 -69.37 37.06 -18.65
C GLU A 18 -67.98 37.55 -18.20
N PRO A 19 -67.17 36.71 -17.52
CA PRO A 19 -65.84 37.11 -17.04
C PRO A 19 -64.92 37.66 -18.13
N GLN A 20 -65.10 37.21 -19.38
CA GLN A 20 -64.30 37.60 -20.54
C GLN A 20 -64.47 39.08 -20.90
N TRP A 21 -65.59 39.72 -20.51
CA TRP A 21 -65.87 41.12 -20.82
C TRP A 21 -65.17 42.07 -19.83
N LEU A 22 -64.83 41.60 -18.63
CA LEU A 22 -64.30 42.41 -17.54
C LEU A 22 -62.99 43.13 -17.88
N PRO A 23 -61.99 42.53 -18.56
CA PRO A 23 -60.75 43.23 -18.93
C PRO A 23 -60.98 44.48 -19.79
N GLY A 24 -61.97 44.44 -20.71
CA GLY A 24 -62.29 45.57 -21.57
C GLY A 24 -63.19 46.62 -20.92
N LEU A 25 -64.13 46.20 -20.06
CA LEU A 25 -65.13 47.11 -19.45
C LEU A 25 -64.66 47.74 -18.12
N ALA A 26 -63.91 47.00 -17.33
CA ALA A 26 -63.58 47.35 -15.95
C ALA A 26 -62.12 47.04 -15.59
N GLY A 27 -61.20 47.13 -16.56
CA GLY A 27 -59.79 46.80 -16.37
C GLY A 27 -59.11 47.51 -15.19
N HIS A 28 -59.54 48.73 -14.88
CA HIS A 28 -59.03 49.52 -13.74
C HIS A 28 -59.37 48.92 -12.35
N LEU A 29 -60.34 48.02 -12.25
CA LEU A 29 -60.69 47.31 -11.01
C LEU A 29 -60.00 45.95 -10.87
N ILE A 30 -59.38 45.47 -11.95
CA ILE A 30 -58.72 44.17 -11.98
C ILE A 30 -57.33 44.30 -11.37
N LYS A 31 -57.00 43.39 -10.45
CA LYS A 31 -55.64 43.21 -9.95
C LYS A 31 -54.98 42.08 -10.70
N THR A 32 -53.93 42.39 -11.46
CA THR A 32 -53.09 41.39 -12.13
C THR A 32 -51.89 41.05 -11.24
N GLN A 33 -51.50 39.78 -11.29
CA GLN A 33 -50.31 39.26 -10.64
C GLN A 33 -49.55 38.41 -11.64
N LEU A 34 -48.24 38.62 -11.73
CA LEU A 34 -47.35 37.79 -12.53
C LEU A 34 -46.78 36.67 -11.68
N LEU A 35 -46.73 35.47 -12.24
CA LEU A 35 -46.27 34.25 -11.62
C LEU A 35 -45.22 33.61 -12.53
N GLU A 36 -44.22 32.98 -11.92
CA GLU A 36 -43.26 32.08 -12.59
C GLU A 36 -42.62 32.68 -13.87
N PRO A 37 -41.90 33.81 -13.78
CA PRO A 37 -41.11 34.28 -14.92
C PRO A 37 -40.01 33.25 -15.23
N HIS A 38 -39.97 32.77 -16.47
CA HIS A 38 -39.01 31.75 -16.93
C HIS A 38 -38.67 31.94 -18.40
N TRP A 39 -37.53 31.40 -18.83
CA TRP A 39 -37.13 31.41 -20.23
C TRP A 39 -37.91 30.37 -21.04
N GLU A 40 -38.50 30.80 -22.16
CA GLU A 40 -39.10 29.88 -23.11
C GLU A 40 -38.24 29.74 -24.38
N LYS A 41 -37.60 28.58 -24.50
CA LYS A 41 -36.69 28.21 -25.59
C LYS A 41 -37.24 28.46 -27.00
N LYS A 42 -38.53 28.17 -27.25
CA LYS A 42 -39.15 28.30 -28.58
C LYS A 42 -39.43 29.74 -28.98
N ALA A 43 -39.89 30.55 -28.03
CA ALA A 43 -40.15 31.97 -28.27
C ALA A 43 -38.86 32.81 -28.22
N ALA A 44 -37.81 32.29 -27.57
CA ALA A 44 -36.59 33.01 -27.25
C ALA A 44 -36.89 34.31 -26.46
N GLU A 45 -37.84 34.22 -25.52
CA GLU A 45 -38.29 35.32 -24.67
C GLU A 45 -38.50 34.82 -23.23
N VAL A 46 -38.40 35.73 -22.27
CA VAL A 46 -38.82 35.45 -20.89
C VAL A 46 -40.33 35.66 -20.79
N ILE A 47 -41.03 34.60 -20.38
CA ILE A 47 -42.48 34.58 -20.28
C ILE A 47 -42.87 34.44 -18.80
N ALA A 48 -43.88 35.20 -18.40
CA ALA A 48 -44.55 35.03 -17.11
C ALA A 48 -46.00 34.62 -17.32
N LEU A 49 -46.58 33.97 -16.31
CA LEU A 49 -47.99 33.63 -16.25
C LEU A 49 -48.75 34.73 -15.49
N GLU A 50 -49.66 35.39 -16.19
CA GLU A 50 -50.53 36.41 -15.61
C GLU A 50 -51.82 35.80 -15.06
N ARG A 51 -52.14 36.16 -13.82
CA ARG A 51 -53.39 35.86 -13.13
C ARG A 51 -54.11 37.17 -12.81
N ALA A 52 -55.35 37.30 -13.25
CA ALA A 52 -56.20 38.46 -12.96
C ALA A 52 -57.27 38.12 -11.92
N THR A 53 -57.44 38.98 -10.93
CA THR A 53 -58.47 38.85 -9.89
C THR A 53 -59.27 40.13 -9.70
N LEU A 54 -60.55 39.98 -9.37
CA LEU A 54 -61.45 41.07 -8.98
C LEU A 54 -62.17 40.66 -7.71
N TYR A 55 -61.95 41.39 -6.61
CA TYR A 55 -62.48 41.08 -5.27
C TYR A 55 -62.25 39.62 -4.82
N GLY A 56 -61.09 39.05 -5.15
CA GLY A 56 -60.71 37.67 -4.80
C GLY A 56 -61.20 36.60 -5.77
N ILE A 57 -62.03 36.95 -6.77
CA ILE A 57 -62.50 36.05 -7.82
C ILE A 57 -61.50 36.07 -8.97
N VAL A 58 -61.09 34.89 -9.45
CA VAL A 58 -60.19 34.76 -10.61
C VAL A 58 -60.97 35.00 -11.90
N ILE A 59 -60.54 35.98 -12.68
CA ILE A 59 -61.12 36.29 -14.00
C ILE A 59 -60.46 35.41 -15.07
N TYR A 60 -59.12 35.35 -15.07
CA TYR A 60 -58.33 34.42 -15.87
C TYR A 60 -57.04 34.06 -15.15
N ALA A 61 -56.47 32.92 -15.51
CA ALA A 61 -55.20 32.42 -14.98
C ALA A 61 -54.35 31.85 -16.13
N ASN A 62 -53.03 31.76 -15.91
CA ASN A 62 -52.06 31.20 -16.83
C ASN A 62 -52.02 31.89 -18.21
N ARG A 63 -52.38 33.18 -18.27
CA ARG A 63 -52.23 33.95 -19.50
C ARG A 63 -50.76 34.26 -19.70
N ARG A 64 -50.19 33.79 -20.80
CA ARG A 64 -48.77 34.00 -21.11
C ARG A 64 -48.55 35.44 -21.54
N VAL A 65 -47.62 36.12 -20.89
CA VAL A 65 -47.24 37.50 -21.20
C VAL A 65 -45.72 37.59 -21.33
N ASN A 66 -45.25 38.41 -22.26
CA ASN A 66 -43.83 38.71 -22.39
C ASN A 66 -43.39 39.54 -21.18
N PHE A 67 -42.54 38.95 -20.35
CA PHE A 67 -42.12 39.52 -19.08
C PHE A 67 -41.15 40.69 -19.26
N GLY A 68 -40.40 40.73 -20.37
CA GLY A 68 -39.49 41.82 -20.71
C GLY A 68 -40.18 43.18 -20.87
N ASN A 69 -41.45 43.20 -21.25
CA ASN A 69 -42.25 44.43 -21.34
C ASN A 69 -42.68 44.98 -19.97
N VAL A 70 -42.64 44.16 -18.92
CA VAL A 70 -43.08 44.52 -17.57
C VAL A 70 -41.88 44.83 -16.68
N ASP A 71 -40.90 43.93 -16.66
CA ASP A 71 -39.67 44.07 -15.89
C ASP A 71 -38.47 43.64 -16.76
N PRO A 72 -37.91 44.57 -17.56
CA PRO A 72 -36.80 44.28 -18.45
C PRO A 72 -35.51 43.92 -17.69
N VAL A 73 -35.36 44.39 -16.45
CA VAL A 73 -34.18 44.12 -15.63
C VAL A 73 -34.19 42.66 -15.19
N THR A 74 -35.28 42.23 -14.54
CA THR A 74 -35.42 40.83 -14.10
C THR A 74 -35.47 39.87 -15.30
N ALA A 75 -36.12 40.28 -16.41
CA ALA A 75 -36.10 39.49 -17.65
C ALA A 75 -34.67 39.30 -18.21
N ARG A 76 -33.81 40.32 -18.12
CA ARG A 76 -32.42 40.21 -18.54
C ARG A 76 -31.63 39.22 -17.67
N GLU A 77 -31.82 39.25 -16.36
CA GLU A 77 -31.16 38.29 -15.45
C GLU A 77 -31.56 36.85 -15.78
N ILE A 78 -32.87 36.60 -15.97
CA ILE A 78 -33.41 35.28 -16.34
C ILE A 78 -32.87 34.85 -17.71
N PHE A 79 -32.83 35.77 -18.68
CA PHE A 79 -32.27 35.49 -19.99
C PHE A 79 -30.80 35.07 -19.90
N ILE A 80 -29.95 35.78 -19.16
CA ILE A 80 -28.53 35.40 -19.05
C ILE A 80 -28.41 34.02 -18.38
N ARG A 81 -29.10 33.79 -17.26
CA ARG A 81 -28.98 32.55 -16.48
C ARG A 81 -29.53 31.34 -17.21
N GLU A 82 -30.74 31.42 -17.75
CA GLU A 82 -31.41 30.25 -18.32
C GLU A 82 -31.10 30.06 -19.81
N ALA A 83 -30.90 31.15 -20.56
CA ALA A 83 -30.70 31.08 -22.01
C ALA A 83 -29.22 30.93 -22.39
N LEU A 84 -28.34 31.77 -21.82
CA LEU A 84 -26.91 31.83 -22.17
C LEU A 84 -26.06 30.86 -21.34
N VAL A 85 -26.26 30.81 -20.01
CA VAL A 85 -25.53 29.92 -19.11
C VAL A 85 -26.14 28.51 -19.13
N GLY A 86 -27.44 28.36 -18.81
CA GLY A 86 -28.14 27.07 -18.71
C GLY A 86 -28.47 26.36 -20.03
N GLU A 87 -27.83 26.74 -21.13
CA GLU A 87 -28.01 26.16 -22.48
C GLU A 87 -29.45 26.16 -23.03
N GLY A 88 -30.34 26.99 -22.48
CA GLY A 88 -31.76 27.06 -22.85
C GLY A 88 -32.05 27.70 -24.20
N TRP A 89 -31.04 28.22 -24.91
CA TRP A 89 -31.21 28.91 -26.19
C TRP A 89 -30.47 28.23 -27.34
N ASP A 90 -31.20 27.93 -28.41
CA ASP A 90 -30.63 27.43 -29.67
C ASP A 90 -30.54 28.60 -30.66
N THR A 91 -29.31 28.98 -31.02
CA THR A 91 -29.04 30.09 -31.93
C THR A 91 -27.92 29.72 -32.90
N PRO A 92 -27.96 30.21 -34.16
CA PRO A 92 -26.87 30.00 -35.12
C PRO A 92 -25.63 30.89 -34.85
N LEU A 93 -25.65 31.70 -33.79
CA LEU A 93 -24.53 32.60 -33.47
C LEU A 93 -23.28 31.80 -33.04
N PRO A 94 -22.09 32.11 -33.61
CA PRO A 94 -20.92 31.26 -33.47
C PRO A 94 -20.30 31.24 -32.07
N PHE A 95 -20.41 32.34 -31.30
CA PHE A 95 -19.79 32.44 -29.98
C PHE A 95 -20.34 31.40 -28.99
N LEU A 96 -21.65 31.15 -29.01
CA LEU A 96 -22.29 30.30 -28.01
C LEU A 96 -21.87 28.83 -28.18
N ALA A 97 -21.80 28.36 -29.43
CA ALA A 97 -21.28 27.02 -29.73
C ALA A 97 -19.79 26.88 -29.38
N ALA A 98 -18.99 27.93 -29.61
CA ALA A 98 -17.57 27.94 -29.23
C ALA A 98 -17.40 27.90 -27.71
N ASN A 99 -18.18 28.68 -26.97
CA ASN A 99 -18.16 28.73 -25.51
C ASN A 99 -18.59 27.40 -24.88
N ARG A 100 -19.70 26.81 -25.32
CA ARG A 100 -20.13 25.47 -24.84
C ARG A 100 -19.06 24.41 -25.07
N LYS A 101 -18.43 24.41 -26.25
CA LYS A 101 -17.33 23.50 -26.56
C LYS A 101 -16.13 23.72 -25.64
N LEU A 102 -15.80 24.97 -25.33
CA LEU A 102 -14.68 25.30 -24.44
C LEU A 102 -14.98 24.89 -22.99
N ILE A 103 -16.19 25.16 -22.50
CA ILE A 103 -16.66 24.74 -21.17
C ILE A 103 -16.55 23.22 -21.03
N ALA A 104 -17.13 22.46 -21.97
CA ALA A 104 -17.04 20.99 -21.97
C ALA A 104 -15.59 20.48 -22.02
N GLN A 105 -14.69 21.15 -22.75
CA GLN A 105 -13.26 20.79 -22.77
C GLN A 105 -12.57 21.07 -21.43
N VAL A 106 -12.94 22.17 -20.76
CA VAL A 106 -12.40 22.53 -19.43
C VAL A 106 -12.91 21.53 -18.38
N GLU A 107 -14.19 21.18 -18.39
CA GLU A 107 -14.77 20.14 -17.53
C GLU A 107 -14.12 18.77 -17.77
N GLU A 108 -13.88 18.38 -19.03
CA GLU A 108 -13.20 17.11 -19.33
C GLU A 108 -11.73 17.11 -18.83
N LEU A 109 -11.06 18.25 -18.88
CA LEU A 109 -9.72 18.44 -18.32
C LEU A 109 -9.73 18.46 -16.78
N GLU A 110 -10.81 18.94 -16.16
CA GLU A 110 -11.05 18.93 -14.72
C GLU A 110 -11.22 17.49 -14.20
N HIS A 111 -12.11 16.72 -14.84
CA HIS A 111 -12.31 15.29 -14.57
C HIS A 111 -11.00 14.49 -14.68
N LYS A 112 -10.13 14.87 -15.62
CA LYS A 112 -8.81 14.23 -15.83
C LYS A 112 -7.72 14.70 -14.86
N SER A 113 -7.82 15.90 -14.28
CA SER A 113 -6.75 16.51 -13.46
C SER A 113 -7.00 16.52 -11.95
N ARG A 114 -8.18 16.07 -11.49
CA ARG A 114 -8.56 16.03 -10.06
C ARG A 114 -8.28 17.33 -9.31
N ARG A 115 -8.75 18.45 -9.85
CA ARG A 115 -9.02 19.66 -9.07
C ARG A 115 -10.51 19.76 -8.81
N GLN A 116 -10.87 20.12 -7.59
CA GLN A 116 -12.20 20.62 -7.25
C GLN A 116 -12.15 22.15 -7.04
N ASP A 117 -11.15 22.81 -7.65
CA ASP A 117 -10.93 24.26 -7.60
C ASP A 117 -11.09 24.91 -9.00
N VAL A 118 -11.67 24.21 -9.97
CA VAL A 118 -12.06 24.77 -11.28
C VAL A 118 -13.49 24.32 -11.58
N LEU A 119 -14.41 24.58 -10.66
CA LEU A 119 -15.81 24.59 -11.09
C LEU A 119 -15.90 25.70 -12.14
N VAL A 120 -16.38 25.36 -13.33
CA VAL A 120 -16.97 26.37 -14.21
C VAL A 120 -18.13 26.97 -13.41
N ASP A 121 -17.88 28.10 -12.75
CA ASP A 121 -18.88 28.76 -11.91
C ASP A 121 -19.88 29.45 -12.83
N ASP A 122 -21.11 28.96 -12.85
CA ASP A 122 -22.23 29.56 -13.57
C ASP A 122 -22.38 31.06 -13.22
N GLU A 123 -22.00 31.48 -12.01
CA GLU A 123 -22.02 32.88 -11.58
C GLU A 123 -20.89 33.70 -12.24
N LEU A 124 -19.73 33.10 -12.52
CA LEU A 124 -18.64 33.75 -13.25
C LEU A 124 -19.01 33.92 -14.73
N ILE A 125 -19.60 32.88 -15.33
CA ILE A 125 -20.12 32.97 -16.70
C ILE A 125 -21.24 34.02 -16.78
N TYR A 126 -22.15 34.03 -15.79
CA TYR A 126 -23.18 35.05 -15.67
C TYR A 126 -22.57 36.45 -15.63
N ALA A 127 -21.59 36.71 -14.75
CA ALA A 127 -20.93 38.00 -14.61
C ALA A 127 -20.21 38.44 -15.91
N PHE A 128 -19.59 37.50 -16.63
CA PHE A 128 -18.96 37.75 -17.93
C PHE A 128 -19.96 38.27 -18.96
N TYR A 129 -21.13 37.64 -19.08
CA TYR A 129 -22.19 38.08 -19.98
C TYR A 129 -22.84 39.38 -19.51
N ASP A 130 -23.10 39.50 -18.21
CA ASP A 130 -23.71 40.69 -17.59
C ASP A 130 -22.88 41.96 -17.84
N GLN A 131 -21.55 41.87 -17.72
CA GLN A 131 -20.66 42.99 -17.97
C GLN A 131 -20.65 43.47 -19.43
N GLN A 132 -20.92 42.58 -20.37
CA GLN A 132 -20.81 42.86 -21.81
C GLN A 132 -22.15 43.18 -22.47
N LEU A 133 -23.27 42.69 -21.92
CA LEU A 133 -24.59 42.88 -22.49
C LEU A 133 -25.20 44.23 -22.04
N PRO A 134 -25.66 45.07 -22.98
CA PRO A 134 -26.44 46.26 -22.64
C PRO A 134 -27.71 45.94 -21.83
N ALA A 135 -28.22 46.94 -21.12
CA ALA A 135 -29.40 46.81 -20.27
C ALA A 135 -30.70 46.51 -21.06
N ASP A 136 -30.75 46.86 -22.34
CA ASP A 136 -31.90 46.63 -23.23
C ASP A 136 -31.93 45.23 -23.85
N VAL A 137 -30.88 44.41 -23.66
CA VAL A 137 -30.80 43.04 -24.21
C VAL A 137 -31.35 42.03 -23.20
N HIS A 138 -32.55 41.50 -23.46
CA HIS A 138 -33.27 40.61 -22.54
C HIS A 138 -34.09 39.50 -23.25
N SER A 139 -33.90 39.34 -24.57
CA SER A 139 -34.56 38.33 -25.40
C SER A 139 -33.64 37.93 -26.55
N GLY A 140 -33.91 36.79 -27.20
CA GLY A 140 -33.12 36.36 -28.36
C GLY A 140 -33.17 37.38 -29.50
N HIS A 141 -34.32 38.02 -29.72
CA HIS A 141 -34.46 39.04 -30.76
C HIS A 141 -33.65 40.32 -30.47
N SER A 142 -33.73 40.84 -29.23
CA SER A 142 -32.94 42.01 -28.82
C SER A 142 -31.44 41.71 -28.85
N PHE A 143 -31.05 40.50 -28.45
CA PHE A 143 -29.66 40.03 -28.49
C PHE A 143 -29.13 39.95 -29.91
N GLU A 144 -29.82 39.27 -30.83
CA GLU A 144 -29.35 39.12 -32.20
C GLU A 144 -29.17 40.46 -32.91
N ARG A 145 -30.08 41.41 -32.68
CA ARG A 145 -29.99 42.75 -33.24
C ARG A 145 -28.73 43.48 -32.74
N TRP A 146 -28.49 43.45 -31.44
CA TRP A 146 -27.30 44.05 -30.83
C TRP A 146 -26.01 43.36 -31.30
N TYR A 147 -25.96 42.03 -31.24
CA TYR A 147 -24.78 41.24 -31.57
C TYR A 147 -24.31 41.45 -33.02
N ARG A 148 -25.22 41.53 -34.00
CA ARG A 148 -24.86 41.79 -35.41
C ARG A 148 -24.15 43.13 -35.61
N HIS A 149 -24.53 44.14 -34.84
CA HIS A 149 -23.92 45.46 -34.91
C HIS A 149 -22.56 45.49 -34.20
N GLU A 150 -22.48 44.89 -33.01
CA GLU A 150 -21.27 44.96 -32.18
C GLU A 150 -20.16 44.01 -32.67
N LEU A 151 -20.52 42.88 -33.31
CA LEU A 151 -19.56 41.96 -33.92
C LEU A 151 -18.70 42.62 -35.01
N GLN A 152 -19.23 43.63 -35.72
CA GLN A 152 -18.46 44.40 -36.71
C GLN A 152 -17.34 45.22 -36.07
N ARG A 153 -17.49 45.58 -34.79
CA ARG A 153 -16.51 46.35 -34.01
C ARG A 153 -15.54 45.44 -33.26
N GLN A 154 -16.03 44.30 -32.78
CA GLN A 154 -15.25 43.36 -31.97
C GLN A 154 -15.41 41.92 -32.52
N PRO A 155 -14.44 41.42 -33.31
CA PRO A 155 -14.52 40.10 -33.94
C PRO A 155 -14.57 38.92 -32.95
N ASN A 156 -14.03 39.10 -31.74
CA ASN A 156 -13.98 38.08 -30.69
C ASN A 156 -15.03 38.31 -29.59
N LEU A 157 -16.09 39.06 -29.88
CA LEU A 157 -17.13 39.44 -28.92
C LEU A 157 -17.76 38.19 -28.26
N LEU A 158 -17.86 38.23 -26.93
CA LEU A 158 -18.45 37.18 -26.09
C LEU A 158 -17.78 35.80 -26.19
N LEU A 159 -16.56 35.69 -26.72
CA LEU A 159 -15.80 34.43 -26.67
C LEU A 159 -15.09 34.30 -25.32
N LEU A 160 -15.40 33.24 -24.59
CA LEU A 160 -14.70 32.89 -23.35
C LEU A 160 -13.29 32.41 -23.67
N THR A 161 -12.34 32.74 -22.81
CA THR A 161 -10.99 32.18 -22.85
C THR A 161 -10.80 31.11 -21.78
N ARG A 162 -9.87 30.17 -22.04
CA ARG A 162 -9.52 29.13 -21.07
C ARG A 162 -9.03 29.73 -19.75
N ASP A 163 -8.25 30.82 -19.82
CA ASP A 163 -7.71 31.46 -18.63
C ASP A 163 -8.79 32.16 -17.78
N GLU A 164 -9.89 32.62 -18.38
CA GLU A 164 -11.05 33.20 -17.67
C GLU A 164 -11.89 32.12 -16.97
N LEU A 165 -12.03 30.95 -17.60
CA LEU A 165 -12.69 29.78 -17.00
C LEU A 165 -11.84 29.10 -15.91
N MET A 166 -10.51 29.25 -15.96
CA MET A 166 -9.57 28.60 -15.04
C MET A 166 -9.08 29.52 -13.90
N ARG A 167 -9.73 30.66 -13.61
CA ARG A 167 -9.28 31.58 -12.55
C ARG A 167 -9.56 31.08 -11.12
N HIS A 168 -8.85 30.03 -10.72
CA HIS A 168 -8.27 29.89 -9.38
C HIS A 168 -6.82 29.42 -9.58
N GLU A 169 -5.88 30.08 -8.90
CA GLU A 169 -4.44 29.99 -9.15
C GLU A 169 -3.87 28.55 -9.34
N ALA A 170 -2.76 28.46 -10.09
CA ALA A 170 -1.77 27.37 -10.12
C ALA A 170 -1.86 26.23 -11.17
N ALA A 171 -1.53 26.51 -12.42
CA ALA A 171 -1.21 25.48 -13.43
C ALA A 171 0.07 24.63 -13.13
N GLY A 172 0.88 25.00 -12.13
CA GLY A 172 2.14 24.29 -11.80
C GLY A 172 2.05 23.26 -10.66
N ILE A 173 1.03 23.33 -9.79
CA ILE A 173 0.98 22.57 -8.53
C ILE A 173 0.26 21.21 -8.68
N THR A 174 -0.64 21.07 -9.66
CA THR A 174 -1.47 19.86 -9.86
C THR A 174 -0.73 18.63 -10.36
N THR A 175 0.22 18.80 -11.28
CA THR A 175 0.97 17.66 -11.84
C THR A 175 1.86 17.01 -10.78
N ALA A 176 2.35 17.79 -9.81
CA ALA A 176 3.09 17.25 -8.66
C ALA A 176 2.17 16.54 -7.65
N ALA A 177 0.93 17.01 -7.49
CA ALA A 177 -0.06 16.41 -6.60
C ALA A 177 -0.63 15.08 -7.15
N PHE A 178 -0.84 14.99 -8.46
CA PHE A 178 -1.37 13.81 -9.16
C PHE A 178 -0.46 13.41 -10.32
N PRO A 179 0.69 12.76 -10.02
CA PRO A 179 1.67 12.43 -11.05
C PRO A 179 1.15 11.33 -11.97
N LYS A 180 1.45 11.42 -13.28
CA LYS A 180 1.12 10.39 -14.28
C LYS A 180 1.92 9.09 -14.08
N THR A 181 3.09 9.20 -13.45
CA THR A 181 4.00 8.09 -13.17
C THR A 181 4.44 8.12 -11.71
N LEU A 182 4.52 6.96 -11.09
CA LEU A 182 5.02 6.76 -9.73
C LEU A 182 6.20 5.81 -9.76
N ARG A 183 7.27 6.18 -9.08
CA ARG A 183 8.45 5.32 -8.98
C ARG A 183 8.23 4.24 -7.93
N MET A 184 8.11 2.99 -8.37
CA MET A 184 7.85 1.82 -7.53
C MET A 184 8.84 0.72 -7.87
N GLY A 185 9.56 0.18 -6.87
CA GLY A 185 10.57 -0.86 -7.12
C GLY A 185 11.66 -0.44 -8.11
N GLY A 186 12.06 0.84 -8.08
CA GLY A 186 13.06 1.40 -9.00
C GLY A 186 12.54 1.78 -10.39
N VAL A 187 11.30 1.42 -10.73
CA VAL A 187 10.69 1.58 -12.06
C VAL A 187 9.62 2.66 -12.06
N ASP A 188 9.50 3.41 -13.16
CA ASP A 188 8.39 4.35 -13.37
C ASP A 188 7.14 3.57 -13.80
N CYS A 189 6.17 3.49 -12.89
CA CYS A 189 4.90 2.82 -13.08
C CYS A 189 3.81 3.84 -13.43
N LEU A 190 2.96 3.53 -14.42
CA LEU A 190 1.86 4.40 -14.81
C LEU A 190 0.78 4.44 -13.73
N ALA A 191 0.29 5.64 -13.41
CA ALA A 191 -0.81 5.86 -12.48
C ALA A 191 -2.05 6.34 -13.24
N GLU A 192 -3.14 5.57 -13.12
CA GLU A 192 -4.47 5.90 -13.63
C GLU A 192 -5.37 6.34 -12.46
N TYR A 193 -6.26 7.29 -12.71
CA TYR A 193 -7.09 7.91 -11.69
C TYR A 193 -8.57 7.81 -12.10
N LEU A 194 -9.40 7.15 -11.30
CA LEU A 194 -10.86 7.05 -11.48
C LEU A 194 -11.58 7.61 -10.25
N HIS A 195 -12.61 8.43 -10.45
CA HIS A 195 -13.47 8.93 -9.37
C HIS A 195 -14.92 8.53 -9.66
N GLU A 196 -15.27 7.33 -9.22
CA GLU A 196 -16.59 6.75 -9.45
C GLU A 196 -16.98 5.95 -8.20
N PRO A 197 -17.70 6.57 -7.25
CA PRO A 197 -18.07 5.93 -6.00
C PRO A 197 -18.81 4.62 -6.24
N GLY A 198 -18.23 3.51 -5.74
CA GLY A 198 -18.77 2.16 -5.93
C GLY A 198 -18.07 1.33 -7.00
N ASP A 199 -17.28 1.94 -7.89
CA ASP A 199 -16.44 1.20 -8.84
C ASP A 199 -15.24 0.55 -8.10
N ALA A 200 -14.89 -0.68 -8.51
CA ALA A 200 -13.79 -1.42 -7.89
C ALA A 200 -12.42 -0.74 -8.08
N LYS A 201 -12.24 0.07 -9.14
CA LYS A 201 -11.03 0.81 -9.51
C LYS A 201 -11.04 2.25 -8.98
N ASP A 202 -12.08 2.68 -8.27
CA ASP A 202 -12.18 4.01 -7.67
C ASP A 202 -10.93 4.34 -6.82
N GLY A 203 -10.40 5.54 -7.00
CA GLY A 203 -9.10 5.96 -6.45
C GLY A 203 -7.97 5.92 -7.49
N VAL A 204 -6.76 5.61 -7.04
CA VAL A 204 -5.56 5.54 -7.90
C VAL A 204 -5.23 4.08 -8.21
N THR A 205 -5.08 3.74 -9.48
CA THR A 205 -4.61 2.44 -9.96
C THR A 205 -3.21 2.56 -10.54
N VAL A 206 -2.24 1.88 -9.96
CA VAL A 206 -0.84 1.87 -10.41
C VAL A 206 -0.56 0.58 -11.18
N THR A 207 -0.12 0.73 -12.42
CA THR A 207 0.25 -0.39 -13.27
C THR A 207 1.71 -0.77 -13.03
N VAL A 208 1.94 -1.94 -12.44
CA VAL A 208 3.25 -2.44 -12.01
C VAL A 208 3.67 -3.61 -12.91
N PRO A 209 4.81 -3.53 -13.61
CA PRO A 209 5.36 -4.68 -14.32
C PRO A 209 5.72 -5.82 -13.37
N ILE A 210 5.44 -7.06 -13.78
CA ILE A 210 5.63 -8.27 -12.96
C ILE A 210 7.06 -8.40 -12.40
N TYR A 211 8.08 -8.02 -13.16
CA TYR A 211 9.49 -8.09 -12.74
C TYR A 211 9.85 -7.10 -11.62
N ALA A 212 9.05 -6.05 -11.39
CA ALA A 212 9.29 -5.06 -10.35
C ALA A 212 8.46 -5.32 -9.08
N LEU A 213 7.51 -6.25 -9.13
CA LEU A 213 6.51 -6.46 -8.08
C LEU A 213 7.12 -6.71 -6.69
N ASN A 214 8.12 -7.60 -6.60
CA ASN A 214 8.74 -7.94 -5.32
C ASN A 214 9.54 -6.76 -4.73
N GLN A 215 10.00 -5.83 -5.57
CA GLN A 215 10.76 -4.64 -5.15
C GLN A 215 9.87 -3.46 -4.77
N VAL A 216 8.55 -3.53 -4.99
CA VAL A 216 7.63 -2.46 -4.58
C VAL A 216 7.68 -2.32 -3.07
N ASN A 217 7.92 -1.11 -2.56
CA ASN A 217 7.94 -0.88 -1.11
C ASN A 217 6.52 -0.71 -0.57
N ASP A 218 6.11 -1.58 0.36
CA ASP A 218 4.78 -1.58 0.97
C ASP A 218 4.50 -0.28 1.74
N GLU A 219 5.49 0.24 2.47
CA GLU A 219 5.37 1.48 3.23
C GLU A 219 5.13 2.66 2.29
N ARG A 220 5.84 2.72 1.16
CA ARG A 220 5.64 3.78 0.15
C ARG A 220 4.21 3.77 -0.40
N CYS A 221 3.61 2.59 -0.54
CA CYS A 221 2.24 2.42 -1.02
C CYS A 221 1.20 3.02 -0.06
N GLU A 222 1.49 3.07 1.25
CA GLU A 222 0.58 3.62 2.26
C GLU A 222 0.29 5.11 2.02
N TRP A 223 1.26 5.85 1.47
CA TRP A 223 1.20 7.30 1.26
C TRP A 223 0.33 7.75 0.08
N LEU A 224 -0.17 6.84 -0.75
CA LEU A 224 -0.86 7.18 -2.00
C LEU A 224 -0.03 8.15 -2.87
N VAL A 225 -0.69 9.19 -3.39
CA VAL A 225 -0.12 10.34 -4.11
C VAL A 225 -0.37 11.60 -3.29
N PRO A 226 0.45 12.66 -3.44
CA PRO A 226 0.36 13.84 -2.58
C PRO A 226 -1.04 14.48 -2.57
N GLY A 227 -1.74 14.50 -3.71
CA GLY A 227 -3.08 15.07 -3.85
C GLY A 227 -4.19 14.29 -3.15
N MET A 228 -3.97 13.02 -2.80
CA MET A 228 -4.95 12.20 -2.06
C MET A 228 -4.58 11.98 -0.58
N LEU A 229 -3.41 12.48 -0.16
CA LEU A 229 -2.89 12.22 1.18
C LEU A 229 -3.74 12.88 2.27
N LYS A 230 -4.23 14.09 2.02
CA LYS A 230 -5.07 14.85 2.96
C LYS A 230 -6.31 14.05 3.38
N ASP A 231 -7.06 13.53 2.41
CA ASP A 231 -8.29 12.78 2.67
C ASP A 231 -8.02 11.49 3.44
N LYS A 232 -6.92 10.81 3.12
CA LYS A 232 -6.48 9.61 3.85
C LYS A 232 -6.14 9.95 5.29
N VAL A 233 -5.37 11.00 5.53
CA VAL A 233 -4.98 11.45 6.88
C VAL A 233 -6.20 11.89 7.68
N LEU A 234 -7.13 12.61 7.06
CA LEU A 234 -8.38 13.03 7.67
C LEU A 234 -9.24 11.82 8.08
N ALA A 235 -9.38 10.82 7.21
CA ALA A 235 -10.12 9.60 7.51
C ALA A 235 -9.46 8.80 8.65
N LEU A 236 -8.12 8.68 8.64
CA LEU A 236 -7.36 8.06 9.73
C LEU A 236 -7.56 8.80 11.05
N ALA A 237 -7.49 10.13 11.06
CA ALA A 237 -7.72 10.95 12.25
C ALA A 237 -9.15 10.82 12.79
N LYS A 238 -10.16 10.69 11.90
CA LYS A 238 -11.55 10.42 12.29
C LYS A 238 -11.74 9.06 12.95
N SER A 239 -10.96 8.06 12.52
CA SER A 239 -11.00 6.68 13.04
C SER A 239 -10.44 6.53 14.45
N LEU A 240 -9.65 7.51 14.93
CA LEU A 240 -9.09 7.50 16.27
C LEU A 240 -10.19 7.52 17.35
N HIS A 241 -9.88 6.92 18.50
CA HIS A 241 -10.74 6.98 19.67
C HIS A 241 -10.89 8.43 20.20
N GLN A 242 -11.92 8.68 21.00
CA GLN A 242 -12.38 10.04 21.34
C GLN A 242 -11.29 10.95 21.93
N ARG A 243 -10.42 10.41 22.79
CA ARG A 243 -9.44 11.18 23.57
C ARG A 243 -8.37 11.93 22.74
N PRO A 244 -7.64 11.29 21.81
CA PRO A 244 -6.75 12.00 20.90
C PRO A 244 -7.55 12.79 19.86
N ARG A 245 -8.66 12.25 19.36
CA ARG A 245 -9.46 12.89 18.29
C ARG A 245 -10.00 14.27 18.69
N SER A 246 -10.49 14.43 19.92
CA SER A 246 -11.01 15.73 20.38
C SER A 246 -9.93 16.82 20.47
N ARG A 247 -8.67 16.45 20.69
CA ARG A 247 -7.52 17.37 20.73
C ARG A 247 -6.96 17.72 19.35
N LEU A 248 -7.41 17.04 18.30
CA LEU A 248 -7.02 17.29 16.92
C LEU A 248 -8.01 18.19 16.18
N VAL A 249 -9.16 18.54 16.78
CA VAL A 249 -10.18 19.38 16.14
C VAL A 249 -9.68 20.82 16.00
N PRO A 250 -9.83 21.46 14.83
CA PRO A 250 -10.45 20.94 13.60
C PRO A 250 -9.59 19.89 12.87
N LEU A 251 -10.18 18.73 12.57
CA LEU A 251 -9.47 17.62 11.91
C LEU A 251 -8.97 17.96 10.49
N PRO A 252 -9.71 18.73 9.67
CA PRO A 252 -9.21 19.18 8.36
C PRO A 252 -7.90 19.97 8.51
N ASP A 253 -7.84 20.94 9.43
CA ASP A 253 -6.65 21.77 9.68
C ASP A 253 -5.46 20.93 10.13
N PHE A 254 -5.70 19.89 10.95
CA PHE A 254 -4.65 18.95 11.32
C PHE A 254 -4.12 18.17 10.10
N ALA A 255 -5.01 17.69 9.23
CA ALA A 255 -4.60 16.98 8.01
C ALA A 255 -3.80 17.89 7.07
N ASP A 256 -4.22 19.15 6.90
CA ASP A 256 -3.50 20.14 6.10
C ASP A 256 -2.09 20.43 6.68
N ALA A 257 -2.01 20.68 7.99
CA ALA A 257 -0.74 20.90 8.66
C ALA A 257 0.21 19.70 8.54
N PHE A 258 -0.32 18.48 8.67
CA PHE A 258 0.46 17.25 8.51
C PHE A 258 1.03 17.11 7.10
N VAL A 259 0.20 17.31 6.06
CA VAL A 259 0.64 17.21 4.67
C VAL A 259 1.72 18.26 4.37
N ALA A 260 1.50 19.50 4.79
CA ALA A 260 2.47 20.58 4.61
C ALA A 260 3.81 20.27 5.31
N GLN A 261 3.78 19.74 6.53
CA GLN A 261 4.97 19.35 7.28
C GLN A 261 5.79 18.27 6.55
N VAL A 262 5.12 17.22 6.07
CA VAL A 262 5.80 16.11 5.38
C VAL A 262 6.40 16.56 4.04
N GLN A 263 5.67 17.41 3.30
CA GLN A 263 6.15 17.98 2.04
C GLN A 263 7.38 18.87 2.27
N ALA A 264 7.34 19.75 3.29
CA ALA A 264 8.46 20.63 3.63
C ALA A 264 9.71 19.86 4.07
N ALA A 265 9.54 18.76 4.81
CA ALA A 265 10.64 17.92 5.28
C ALA A 265 11.21 16.98 4.19
N SER A 266 10.67 17.01 2.96
CA SER A 266 10.96 16.01 1.92
C SER A 266 10.75 14.55 2.39
N GLY A 267 9.90 14.34 3.40
CA GLY A 267 9.65 13.04 4.02
C GLY A 267 8.55 12.22 3.36
N PHE A 268 7.93 12.75 2.30
CA PHE A 268 6.81 12.08 1.62
C PHE A 268 7.24 10.74 1.04
N GLY A 269 6.50 9.67 1.39
CA GLY A 269 6.79 8.33 0.90
C GLY A 269 7.96 7.63 1.57
N SER A 270 8.54 8.23 2.63
CA SER A 270 9.62 7.63 3.43
C SER A 270 9.07 7.05 4.72
N GLY A 271 9.26 5.74 4.93
CA GLY A 271 8.75 5.02 6.09
C GLY A 271 7.24 4.75 6.05
N SER A 272 6.74 4.08 7.08
CA SER A 272 5.29 3.85 7.32
C SER A 272 4.53 5.17 7.51
N LEU A 273 3.44 5.37 6.77
CA LEU A 273 2.56 6.55 6.93
C LEU A 273 1.97 6.58 8.34
N VAL A 274 1.57 5.41 8.85
CA VAL A 274 0.93 5.29 10.16
C VAL A 274 1.91 5.68 11.28
N ASP A 275 3.19 5.33 11.15
CA ASP A 275 4.22 5.64 12.15
C ASP A 275 4.51 7.15 12.16
N VAL A 276 4.59 7.78 10.99
CA VAL A 276 4.79 9.23 10.88
C VAL A 276 3.57 9.98 11.41
N LEU A 277 2.35 9.52 11.09
CA LEU A 277 1.11 10.09 11.60
C LEU A 277 0.99 9.92 13.13
N GLN A 278 1.37 8.75 13.67
CA GLN A 278 1.39 8.50 15.11
C GLN A 278 2.28 9.50 15.85
N ARG A 279 3.48 9.79 15.32
CA ARG A 279 4.39 10.80 15.89
C ARG A 279 3.75 12.19 15.85
N ALA A 280 3.19 12.59 14.71
CA ALA A 280 2.52 13.89 14.57
C ALA A 280 1.34 14.07 15.53
N VAL A 281 0.52 13.03 15.72
CA VAL A 281 -0.59 13.05 16.68
C VAL A 281 -0.05 13.13 18.11
N ARG A 282 1.00 12.38 18.45
CA ARG A 282 1.63 12.43 19.77
C ARG A 282 2.18 13.81 20.07
N ASP A 283 2.89 14.44 19.13
CA ASP A 283 3.48 15.76 19.30
C ASP A 283 2.40 16.82 19.53
N LYS A 284 1.30 16.76 18.78
CA LYS A 284 0.18 17.72 18.91
C LYS A 284 -0.67 17.49 20.15
N THR A 285 -0.94 16.24 20.52
CA THR A 285 -1.92 15.91 21.58
C THR A 285 -1.30 15.56 22.92
N GLN A 286 0.00 15.24 22.95
CA GLN A 286 0.73 14.67 24.08
C GLN A 286 0.10 13.37 24.62
N VAL A 287 -0.72 12.70 23.80
CA VAL A 287 -1.30 11.39 24.09
C VAL A 287 -0.49 10.33 23.37
N ASP A 288 -0.16 9.25 24.08
CA ASP A 288 0.49 8.09 23.48
C ASP A 288 -0.54 7.27 22.70
N VAL A 289 -0.54 7.45 21.37
CA VAL A 289 -1.38 6.73 20.42
C VAL A 289 -0.59 5.54 19.88
N LYS A 290 -1.24 4.38 19.74
CA LYS A 290 -0.65 3.14 19.19
C LYS A 290 -1.07 2.96 17.73
N ARG A 291 -0.29 2.19 16.95
CA ARG A 291 -0.61 1.86 15.55
C ARG A 291 -2.04 1.32 15.39
N GLY A 292 -2.46 0.42 16.26
CA GLY A 292 -3.80 -0.19 16.24
C GLY A 292 -4.97 0.75 16.60
N ASP A 293 -4.70 1.98 17.03
CA ASP A 293 -5.74 2.98 17.28
C ASP A 293 -6.25 3.61 15.97
N PHE A 294 -5.45 3.55 14.89
CA PHE A 294 -5.87 3.91 13.54
C PHE A 294 -6.60 2.73 12.89
N LYS A 295 -7.89 2.88 12.59
CA LYS A 295 -8.75 1.82 12.06
C LYS A 295 -8.73 1.83 10.53
N LEU A 296 -7.71 1.21 9.95
CA LEU A 296 -7.54 1.11 8.49
C LEU A 296 -8.74 0.44 7.82
N GLU A 297 -9.37 -0.53 8.48
CA GLU A 297 -10.56 -1.23 8.01
C GLU A 297 -11.82 -0.35 7.87
N GLN A 298 -11.82 0.84 8.49
CA GLN A 298 -12.93 1.80 8.40
C GLN A 298 -12.75 2.80 7.25
N LEU A 299 -11.60 2.81 6.58
CA LEU A 299 -11.33 3.74 5.48
C LEU A 299 -12.07 3.29 4.21
N PRO A 300 -12.64 4.23 3.44
CA PRO A 300 -13.13 3.95 2.10
C PRO A 300 -12.07 3.32 1.20
N PRO A 301 -12.44 2.39 0.30
CA PRO A 301 -11.49 1.71 -0.58
C PRO A 301 -10.58 2.67 -1.36
N HIS A 302 -11.10 3.77 -1.91
CA HIS A 302 -10.34 4.73 -2.73
C HIS A 302 -9.18 5.43 -2.00
N LEU A 303 -9.10 5.32 -0.66
CA LEU A 303 -7.96 5.78 0.15
C LEU A 303 -6.84 4.72 0.26
N PHE A 304 -6.95 3.64 -0.53
CA PHE A 304 -5.91 2.64 -0.74
C PHE A 304 -5.54 2.60 -2.22
N MET A 305 -4.23 2.52 -2.48
CA MET A 305 -3.70 2.39 -3.84
C MET A 305 -4.14 1.04 -4.39
N ASN A 306 -4.73 1.06 -5.58
CA ASN A 306 -5.02 -0.14 -6.34
C ASN A 306 -3.82 -0.47 -7.24
N PHE A 307 -3.50 -1.75 -7.40
CA PHE A 307 -2.39 -2.21 -8.23
C PHE A 307 -2.91 -3.07 -9.35
N ARG A 308 -2.40 -2.85 -10.57
CA ARG A 308 -2.60 -3.72 -11.73
C ARG A 308 -1.25 -4.30 -12.13
N VAL A 309 -1.07 -5.60 -11.97
CA VAL A 309 0.19 -6.27 -12.33
C VAL A 309 0.11 -6.74 -13.77
N ILE A 310 1.09 -6.37 -14.59
CA ILE A 310 1.15 -6.72 -16.02
C ILE A 310 2.40 -7.53 -16.36
N ASP A 311 2.32 -8.36 -17.40
CA ASP A 311 3.47 -9.03 -17.98
C ASP A 311 4.23 -8.15 -18.99
N GLU A 312 5.24 -8.72 -19.67
CA GLU A 312 6.05 -8.03 -20.67
C GLU A 312 5.27 -7.64 -21.94
N HIS A 313 4.12 -8.27 -22.17
CA HIS A 313 3.25 -8.01 -23.31
C HIS A 313 2.07 -7.08 -22.94
N GLY A 314 2.02 -6.57 -21.70
CA GLY A 314 0.94 -5.71 -21.21
C GLY A 314 -0.31 -6.46 -20.76
N ARG A 315 -0.30 -7.79 -20.69
CA ARG A 315 -1.43 -8.58 -20.21
C ARG A 315 -1.52 -8.49 -18.69
N GLN A 316 -2.73 -8.24 -18.18
CA GLN A 316 -2.99 -8.23 -16.74
C GLN A 316 -2.88 -9.64 -16.14
N LEU A 317 -2.00 -9.79 -15.15
CA LEU A 317 -1.81 -11.02 -14.37
C LEU A 317 -2.58 -11.02 -13.05
N GLY A 318 -2.78 -9.85 -12.45
CA GLY A 318 -3.49 -9.70 -11.19
C GLY A 318 -3.85 -8.25 -10.91
N THR A 319 -4.82 -8.03 -10.03
CA THR A 319 -5.25 -6.70 -9.59
C THR A 319 -5.68 -6.73 -8.13
N GLY A 320 -5.46 -5.65 -7.39
CA GLY A 320 -5.94 -5.53 -6.02
C GLY A 320 -5.32 -4.37 -5.24
N ARG A 321 -5.89 -4.04 -4.08
CA ARG A 321 -5.44 -2.95 -3.21
C ARG A 321 -4.41 -3.36 -2.15
N ASN A 322 -4.08 -4.65 -2.08
CA ASN A 322 -3.11 -5.21 -1.14
C ASN A 322 -1.90 -5.75 -1.90
N VAL A 323 -0.81 -4.97 -1.91
CA VAL A 323 0.44 -5.34 -2.59
C VAL A 323 1.08 -6.59 -1.97
N ALA A 324 0.98 -6.80 -0.66
CA ALA A 324 1.53 -7.97 0.00
C ALA A 324 0.79 -9.26 -0.43
N ALA A 325 -0.53 -9.19 -0.63
CA ALA A 325 -1.30 -10.31 -1.18
C ALA A 325 -0.89 -10.62 -2.64
N LEU A 326 -0.70 -9.58 -3.47
CA LEU A 326 -0.24 -9.75 -4.85
C LEU A 326 1.19 -10.33 -4.91
N LYS A 327 2.08 -9.90 -4.02
CA LYS A 327 3.43 -10.50 -3.88
C LYS A 327 3.36 -11.96 -3.45
N ALA A 328 2.47 -12.32 -2.51
CA ALA A 328 2.31 -13.70 -2.09
C ALA A 328 1.81 -14.61 -3.23
N GLU A 329 0.90 -14.11 -4.08
CA GLU A 329 0.33 -14.87 -5.20
C GLU A 329 1.26 -14.93 -6.42
N LEU A 330 1.85 -13.80 -6.81
CA LEU A 330 2.60 -13.64 -8.05
C LEU A 330 4.13 -13.59 -7.87
N GLY A 331 4.63 -13.61 -6.62
CA GLY A 331 6.05 -13.41 -6.32
C GLY A 331 6.98 -14.43 -6.96
N GLY A 332 6.55 -15.68 -7.14
CA GLY A 332 7.32 -16.69 -7.88
C GLY A 332 7.45 -16.37 -9.38
N LYS A 333 6.40 -15.84 -9.99
CA LYS A 333 6.42 -15.36 -11.39
C LYS A 333 7.25 -14.10 -11.53
N ALA A 334 7.13 -13.17 -10.57
CA ALA A 334 7.94 -11.95 -10.48
C ALA A 334 9.44 -12.27 -10.46
N ARG A 335 9.85 -13.20 -9.59
CA ARG A 335 11.24 -13.66 -9.51
C ARG A 335 11.74 -14.26 -10.81
N SER A 336 10.93 -15.12 -11.45
CA SER A 336 11.30 -15.74 -12.73
C SER A 336 11.46 -14.70 -13.85
N ALA A 337 10.56 -13.71 -13.90
CA ALA A 337 10.64 -12.61 -14.85
C ALA A 337 11.86 -11.72 -14.59
N PHE A 338 12.16 -11.42 -13.33
CA PHE A 338 13.35 -10.65 -12.94
C PHE A 338 14.66 -11.37 -13.33
N GLN A 339 14.73 -12.69 -13.10
CA GLN A 339 15.89 -13.51 -13.49
C GLN A 339 16.08 -13.53 -15.01
N ALA A 340 15.00 -13.65 -15.78
CA ALA A 340 15.07 -13.58 -17.24
C ALA A 340 15.63 -12.23 -17.72
N LEU A 341 15.26 -11.13 -17.05
CA LEU A 341 15.83 -9.81 -17.32
C LEU A 341 17.31 -9.70 -16.93
N ALA A 342 17.72 -10.29 -15.82
CA ALA A 342 19.12 -10.29 -15.40
C ALA A 342 20.04 -11.05 -16.37
N GLN A 343 19.52 -12.08 -17.05
CA GLN A 343 20.25 -12.86 -18.05
C GLN A 343 20.39 -12.13 -19.40
N LEU A 344 19.49 -11.19 -19.69
CA LEU A 344 19.60 -10.28 -20.84
C LEU A 344 20.70 -9.25 -20.54
N LYS A 345 21.87 -9.43 -21.18
CA LYS A 345 23.12 -8.66 -21.00
C LYS A 345 22.92 -7.20 -20.56
N PRO A 346 23.61 -6.73 -19.51
CA PRO A 346 23.78 -5.29 -19.30
C PRO A 346 24.58 -4.73 -20.48
N GLN A 347 23.99 -3.81 -21.25
CA GLN A 347 24.76 -2.97 -22.16
C GLN A 347 25.61 -2.02 -21.32
N LEU A 348 26.93 -2.19 -21.41
CA LEU A 348 27.91 -1.25 -20.87
C LEU A 348 27.62 0.14 -21.46
N PRO A 349 27.65 1.22 -20.66
CA PRO A 349 27.53 2.57 -21.21
C PRO A 349 28.75 2.84 -22.12
N VAL A 350 28.45 3.12 -23.40
CA VAL A 350 29.39 3.76 -24.31
C VAL A 350 29.72 5.13 -23.71
N SER A 351 30.99 5.36 -23.42
CA SER A 351 31.51 6.66 -23.06
C SER A 351 31.13 7.69 -24.13
N ALA A 352 30.29 8.65 -23.77
CA ALA A 352 30.01 9.81 -24.61
C ALA A 352 31.29 10.66 -24.78
N PRO A 353 31.50 11.31 -25.94
CA PRO A 353 32.70 12.11 -26.18
C PRO A 353 32.71 13.35 -25.26
N ALA A 354 33.83 13.57 -24.58
CA ALA A 354 34.04 14.76 -23.78
C ALA A 354 34.08 16.01 -24.68
N VAL A 355 33.19 16.96 -24.41
CA VAL A 355 33.27 18.33 -24.89
C VAL A 355 34.27 19.09 -24.00
N PRO A 356 35.27 19.82 -24.54
CA PRO A 356 36.24 20.51 -23.71
C PRO A 356 35.66 21.85 -23.23
N THR A 357 35.50 22.01 -21.91
CA THR A 357 35.29 23.32 -21.28
C THR A 357 36.51 23.68 -20.44
N THR A 358 37.13 24.79 -20.85
CA THR A 358 38.20 25.51 -20.16
C THR A 358 37.68 26.19 -18.88
N GLY A 359 38.37 26.01 -17.76
CA GLY A 359 38.17 26.82 -16.55
C GLY A 359 39.03 26.36 -15.37
N LYS A 360 40.01 27.17 -14.98
CA LYS A 360 40.91 26.99 -13.82
C LYS A 360 40.29 27.53 -12.51
N ALA A 361 40.43 26.78 -11.40
CA ALA A 361 40.78 27.23 -10.02
C ALA A 361 40.74 26.03 -9.02
N VAL A 362 41.87 25.43 -8.61
CA VAL A 362 42.60 25.52 -7.29
C VAL A 362 41.76 25.06 -6.06
N ALA A 363 41.73 23.78 -5.65
CA ALA A 363 42.60 22.96 -4.73
C ALA A 363 42.03 22.82 -3.28
N PRO A 364 42.38 21.80 -2.43
CA PRO A 364 43.21 20.59 -2.61
C PRO A 364 42.54 19.23 -2.23
N ALA A 365 43.23 18.13 -2.56
CA ALA A 365 42.86 16.71 -2.41
C ALA A 365 43.03 16.13 -0.98
N PRO A 366 42.57 14.88 -0.75
CA PRO A 366 43.59 13.81 -0.67
C PRO A 366 43.28 12.54 -1.48
N ALA A 367 44.39 11.97 -1.98
CA ALA A 367 44.70 10.57 -2.24
C ALA A 367 43.79 9.73 -3.16
N LYS A 368 44.24 9.64 -4.42
CA LYS A 368 43.95 8.55 -5.37
C LYS A 368 44.38 7.19 -4.79
N ALA A 369 43.43 6.33 -4.48
CA ALA A 369 43.63 4.88 -4.58
C ALA A 369 43.18 4.45 -5.98
N ALA A 370 44.05 3.73 -6.68
CA ALA A 370 43.87 3.30 -8.06
C ALA A 370 42.59 2.46 -8.22
N ALA A 371 41.64 2.96 -9.00
CA ALA A 371 40.52 2.18 -9.50
C ALA A 371 41.05 1.17 -10.52
N GLN A 372 41.42 -0.02 -10.07
CA GLN A 372 41.39 -1.20 -10.93
C GLN A 372 39.91 -1.47 -11.21
N ALA A 373 39.54 -1.40 -12.49
CA ALA A 373 38.19 -1.74 -12.93
C ALA A 373 37.93 -3.22 -12.60
N ALA A 374 37.20 -3.46 -11.51
CA ALA A 374 36.67 -4.77 -11.17
C ALA A 374 35.76 -5.22 -12.32
N GLN A 375 36.09 -6.34 -12.95
CA GLN A 375 35.20 -7.00 -13.91
C GLN A 375 34.00 -7.52 -13.13
N VAL A 376 32.88 -6.80 -13.21
CA VAL A 376 31.59 -7.20 -12.63
C VAL A 376 31.15 -8.52 -13.25
N VAL A 377 30.71 -9.46 -12.41
CA VAL A 377 30.30 -10.82 -12.79
C VAL A 377 29.39 -10.81 -14.01
N SER A 378 29.76 -11.57 -15.05
CA SER A 378 28.83 -11.87 -16.13
C SER A 378 27.80 -12.89 -15.62
N VAL A 379 26.54 -12.49 -15.49
CA VAL A 379 25.40 -13.30 -14.98
C VAL A 379 24.96 -14.41 -15.96
N ALA A 380 25.82 -14.81 -16.90
CA ALA A 380 25.53 -15.98 -17.72
C ALA A 380 25.54 -17.21 -16.80
N ALA A 381 24.49 -18.03 -16.88
CA ALA A 381 24.32 -19.28 -16.13
C ALA A 381 25.38 -20.34 -16.51
N LYS A 382 26.64 -20.07 -16.16
CA LYS A 382 27.77 -20.97 -16.34
C LYS A 382 27.92 -21.82 -15.08
N PRO A 383 28.12 -23.14 -15.23
CA PRO A 383 28.38 -24.01 -14.09
C PRO A 383 29.79 -23.76 -13.55
N HIS A 384 29.91 -23.60 -12.23
CA HIS A 384 31.16 -23.39 -11.51
C HIS A 384 31.36 -24.48 -10.44
N THR A 385 32.55 -25.07 -10.39
CA THR A 385 32.96 -26.00 -9.31
C THR A 385 34.00 -25.38 -8.37
N ASP A 386 34.51 -24.19 -8.72
CA ASP A 386 35.44 -23.38 -7.95
C ASP A 386 35.15 -21.88 -8.20
N TRP A 387 35.72 -21.00 -7.39
CA TRP A 387 35.54 -19.54 -7.47
C TRP A 387 36.21 -18.96 -8.73
N THR A 388 35.48 -18.97 -9.84
CA THR A 388 35.99 -18.65 -11.20
C THR A 388 35.14 -17.60 -11.92
N PHE A 389 34.29 -16.89 -11.19
CA PHE A 389 33.30 -15.93 -11.72
C PHE A 389 33.59 -14.46 -11.35
N GLY A 390 34.74 -14.17 -10.73
CA GLY A 390 35.11 -12.81 -10.30
C GLY A 390 34.61 -12.46 -8.90
N GLU A 391 34.62 -11.17 -8.57
CA GLU A 391 34.12 -10.66 -7.28
C GLU A 391 32.60 -10.65 -7.27
N LEU A 392 31.97 -11.14 -6.20
CA LEU A 392 30.52 -11.18 -6.03
C LEU A 392 30.06 -10.03 -5.13
N PRO A 393 29.51 -8.92 -5.69
CA PRO A 393 29.08 -7.76 -4.90
C PRO A 393 27.77 -8.04 -4.14
N GLU A 394 27.49 -7.27 -3.09
CA GLU A 394 26.21 -7.38 -2.34
C GLU A 394 24.99 -6.92 -3.15
N LEU A 395 25.21 -5.96 -4.05
CA LEU A 395 24.18 -5.33 -4.89
C LEU A 395 24.67 -5.29 -6.33
N MET A 396 23.76 -5.51 -7.28
CA MET A 396 24.04 -5.45 -8.70
C MET A 396 22.97 -4.63 -9.41
N GLU A 397 23.38 -3.60 -10.16
CA GLU A 397 22.46 -2.81 -10.99
C GLU A 397 22.16 -3.53 -12.31
N ILE A 398 20.89 -3.80 -12.60
CA ILE A 398 20.42 -4.33 -13.87
C ILE A 398 19.75 -3.20 -14.65
N ARG A 399 20.25 -2.87 -15.84
CA ARG A 399 19.67 -1.83 -16.71
C ARG A 399 18.83 -2.44 -17.82
N LYS A 400 17.58 -2.00 -17.96
CA LYS A 400 16.67 -2.30 -19.08
C LYS A 400 16.23 -0.99 -19.73
N GLY A 401 16.83 -0.61 -20.86
CA GLY A 401 16.59 0.69 -21.48
C GLY A 401 17.03 1.85 -20.57
N SER A 402 16.12 2.76 -20.24
CA SER A 402 16.33 3.88 -19.29
C SER A 402 16.08 3.51 -17.82
N GLN A 403 15.64 2.28 -17.52
CA GLN A 403 15.29 1.85 -16.17
C GLN A 403 16.44 1.08 -15.51
N THR A 404 16.72 1.39 -14.25
CA THR A 404 17.72 0.69 -13.42
C THR A 404 17.02 -0.02 -12.28
N LEU A 405 17.22 -1.34 -12.21
CA LEU A 405 16.77 -2.22 -11.15
C LEU A 405 17.96 -2.61 -10.27
N VAL A 406 17.72 -2.86 -8.99
CA VAL A 406 18.73 -3.39 -8.08
C VAL A 406 18.44 -4.88 -7.86
N GLY A 407 19.46 -5.72 -7.98
CA GLY A 407 19.37 -7.15 -7.74
C GLY A 407 20.45 -7.63 -6.78
N PHE A 408 20.21 -8.79 -6.17
CA PHE A 408 21.06 -9.41 -5.17
C PHE A 408 21.63 -10.72 -5.75
N PRO A 409 22.92 -10.76 -6.11
CA PRO A 409 23.51 -11.96 -6.68
C PRO A 409 23.69 -13.06 -5.61
N ALA A 410 23.48 -14.30 -5.99
CA ALA A 410 23.56 -15.45 -5.11
C ALA A 410 24.12 -16.67 -5.83
N LEU A 411 24.84 -17.51 -5.08
CA LEU A 411 25.27 -18.82 -5.56
C LEU A 411 24.12 -19.81 -5.38
N ILE A 412 23.79 -20.54 -6.42
CA ILE A 412 22.72 -21.55 -6.39
C ILE A 412 23.33 -22.93 -6.39
N ASP A 413 22.92 -23.76 -5.44
CA ASP A 413 23.30 -25.17 -5.37
C ASP A 413 22.58 -25.97 -6.49
N CYS A 414 23.36 -26.48 -7.46
CA CYS A 414 22.90 -27.39 -8.51
C CYS A 414 23.41 -28.83 -8.31
N GLY A 415 23.86 -29.18 -7.10
CA GLY A 415 24.32 -30.51 -6.70
C GLY A 415 25.77 -30.82 -7.12
N ALA A 416 26.05 -30.80 -8.42
CA ALA A 416 27.39 -31.08 -8.96
C ALA A 416 28.25 -29.83 -9.18
N HIS A 417 27.61 -28.66 -9.22
CA HIS A 417 28.20 -27.35 -9.45
C HIS A 417 27.32 -26.27 -8.81
N VAL A 418 27.77 -25.01 -8.89
CA VAL A 418 26.96 -23.85 -8.56
C VAL A 418 26.82 -22.92 -9.77
N VAL A 419 25.78 -22.12 -9.79
CA VAL A 419 25.60 -21.02 -10.76
C VAL A 419 25.38 -19.71 -10.03
N VAL A 420 25.70 -18.59 -10.66
CA VAL A 420 25.37 -17.26 -10.14
C VAL A 420 24.03 -16.83 -10.74
N GLU A 421 23.06 -16.55 -9.87
CA GLU A 421 21.76 -15.98 -10.25
C GLU A 421 21.51 -14.71 -9.46
N VAL A 422 20.65 -13.83 -9.98
CA VAL A 422 20.31 -12.56 -9.33
C VAL A 422 18.86 -12.59 -8.91
N PHE A 423 18.62 -12.19 -7.67
CA PHE A 423 17.29 -12.17 -7.05
C PHE A 423 16.84 -10.73 -6.83
N ASP A 424 15.54 -10.55 -6.76
CA ASP A 424 14.86 -9.30 -6.43
C ASP A 424 14.66 -9.09 -4.92
N GLU A 425 14.83 -10.15 -4.12
CA GLU A 425 14.66 -10.14 -2.67
C GLU A 425 15.97 -10.51 -1.94
N PRO A 426 16.47 -9.66 -1.00
CA PRO A 426 17.75 -9.88 -0.33
C PRO A 426 17.74 -11.11 0.58
N ALA A 427 16.64 -11.36 1.30
CA ALA A 427 16.52 -12.49 2.21
C ALA A 427 16.57 -13.83 1.45
N VAL A 428 15.91 -13.90 0.30
CA VAL A 428 15.92 -15.09 -0.58
C VAL A 428 17.31 -15.29 -1.17
N ALA A 429 17.92 -14.21 -1.67
CA ALA A 429 19.28 -14.22 -2.20
C ALA A 429 20.29 -14.75 -1.17
N SER A 430 20.27 -14.20 0.05
CA SER A 430 21.17 -14.60 1.14
C SER A 430 21.01 -16.08 1.53
N ALA A 431 19.76 -16.55 1.68
CA ALA A 431 19.48 -17.95 2.00
C ALA A 431 19.98 -18.90 0.89
N LYS A 432 19.75 -18.55 -0.38
CA LYS A 432 20.23 -19.33 -1.53
C LYS A 432 21.75 -19.28 -1.63
N HIS A 433 22.33 -18.09 -1.53
CA HIS A 433 23.78 -17.85 -1.59
C HIS A 433 24.52 -18.68 -0.55
N ARG A 434 24.02 -18.74 0.69
CA ARG A 434 24.63 -19.54 1.76
C ARG A 434 24.63 -21.04 1.43
N ALA A 435 23.53 -21.55 0.88
CA ALA A 435 23.45 -22.94 0.43
C ALA A 435 24.38 -23.22 -0.77
N GLY A 436 24.42 -22.33 -1.76
CA GLY A 436 25.36 -22.44 -2.89
C GLY A 436 26.81 -22.35 -2.44
N LEU A 437 27.13 -21.48 -1.49
CA LEU A 437 28.49 -21.37 -0.93
C LEU A 437 28.88 -22.65 -0.17
N ARG A 438 27.96 -23.25 0.60
CA ARG A 438 28.17 -24.58 1.21
C ARG A 438 28.51 -25.63 0.15
N ARG A 439 27.77 -25.65 -0.96
CA ARG A 439 28.05 -26.55 -2.09
C ARG A 439 29.43 -26.32 -2.67
N LEU A 440 29.78 -25.07 -2.94
CA LEU A 440 31.08 -24.71 -3.52
C LEU A 440 32.22 -25.15 -2.59
N VAL A 441 32.08 -24.94 -1.28
CA VAL A 441 33.01 -25.48 -0.27
C VAL A 441 33.07 -27.00 -0.34
N ALA A 442 31.93 -27.69 -0.34
CA ALA A 442 31.88 -29.16 -0.38
C ALA A 442 32.62 -29.75 -1.60
N LEU A 443 32.54 -29.08 -2.75
CA LEU A 443 33.28 -29.46 -3.97
C LEU A 443 34.80 -29.33 -3.83
N GLN A 444 35.29 -28.42 -2.97
CA GLN A 444 36.72 -28.19 -2.71
C GLN A 444 37.33 -29.11 -1.65
N ILE A 445 36.51 -29.79 -0.84
CA ILE A 445 36.95 -30.64 0.28
C ILE A 445 36.36 -32.05 0.24
N ARG A 446 36.14 -32.60 -0.96
CA ARG A 446 35.49 -33.91 -1.17
C ARG A 446 36.12 -35.05 -0.37
N ASP A 447 37.44 -35.07 -0.24
CA ASP A 447 38.13 -36.12 0.51
C ASP A 447 37.88 -36.04 2.02
N ALA A 448 37.83 -34.82 2.57
CA ALA A 448 37.47 -34.62 3.97
C ALA A 448 36.01 -35.01 4.24
N LEU A 449 35.10 -34.72 3.30
CA LEU A 449 33.69 -35.14 3.40
C LEU A 449 33.53 -36.66 3.35
N LYS A 450 34.19 -37.34 2.40
CA LYS A 450 34.21 -38.82 2.33
C LYS A 450 34.75 -39.46 3.61
N TYR A 451 35.76 -38.83 4.22
CA TYR A 451 36.27 -39.28 5.51
C TYR A 451 35.22 -39.12 6.61
N LEU A 452 34.58 -37.95 6.71
CA LEU A 452 33.54 -37.70 7.72
C LEU A 452 32.35 -38.63 7.56
N GLU A 453 31.88 -38.88 6.34
CA GLU A 453 30.76 -39.77 6.07
C GLU A 453 30.93 -41.17 6.69
N LYS A 454 32.17 -41.63 6.81
CA LYS A 454 32.54 -42.93 7.39
C LYS A 454 32.92 -42.87 8.87
N ASN A 455 33.28 -41.69 9.39
CA ASN A 455 33.92 -41.52 10.70
C ASN A 455 33.14 -40.61 11.67
N ILE A 456 31.83 -40.42 11.48
CA ILE A 456 31.00 -39.77 12.51
C ILE A 456 30.93 -40.67 13.75
N PRO A 457 31.33 -40.19 14.94
CA PRO A 457 31.29 -40.98 16.16
C PRO A 457 29.84 -41.31 16.55
N ASP A 458 29.63 -42.52 17.06
CA ASP A 458 28.34 -43.00 17.58
C ASP A 458 27.16 -42.95 16.60
N LEU A 459 27.40 -42.84 15.29
CA LEU A 459 26.33 -42.71 14.28
C LEU A 459 25.33 -43.88 14.34
N GLN A 460 25.80 -45.11 14.52
CA GLN A 460 24.94 -46.28 14.65
C GLN A 460 24.00 -46.16 15.87
N LYS A 461 24.55 -45.74 17.01
CA LYS A 461 23.77 -45.54 18.25
C LYS A 461 22.76 -44.41 18.09
N MET A 462 23.17 -43.28 17.50
CA MET A 462 22.26 -42.16 17.19
C MET A 462 21.12 -42.61 16.26
N SER A 463 21.42 -43.43 15.27
CA SER A 463 20.45 -43.92 14.28
C SER A 463 19.31 -44.71 14.93
N VAL A 464 19.60 -45.49 15.98
CA VAL A 464 18.58 -46.23 16.73
C VAL A 464 17.58 -45.26 17.38
N TYR A 465 18.05 -44.17 17.98
CA TYR A 465 17.19 -43.17 18.60
C TYR A 465 16.46 -42.28 17.59
N PHE A 466 17.05 -42.07 16.40
CA PHE A 466 16.51 -41.19 15.35
C PHE A 466 15.49 -41.88 14.44
N MET A 467 15.48 -43.22 14.39
CA MET A 467 14.57 -44.04 13.57
C MET A 467 13.08 -43.59 13.58
N PRO A 468 12.49 -43.14 14.70
CA PRO A 468 11.09 -42.70 14.70
C PRO A 468 10.80 -41.46 13.85
N ILE A 469 11.82 -40.67 13.50
CA ILE A 469 11.66 -39.39 12.78
C ILE A 469 12.50 -39.27 11.50
N GLY A 470 13.45 -40.17 11.24
CA GLY A 470 14.24 -40.17 10.00
C GLY A 470 15.25 -41.32 9.91
N THR A 471 16.15 -41.22 8.93
CA THR A 471 17.16 -42.26 8.62
C THR A 471 18.58 -41.88 9.07
N ALA A 472 19.47 -42.87 9.16
CA ALA A 472 20.89 -42.67 9.50
C ALA A 472 21.59 -41.70 8.54
N ASP A 473 21.34 -41.84 7.24
CA ASP A 473 21.91 -40.99 6.19
C ASP A 473 21.45 -39.54 6.35
N GLU A 474 20.15 -39.32 6.57
CA GLU A 474 19.61 -37.98 6.79
C GLU A 474 20.18 -37.31 8.05
N LEU A 475 20.49 -38.07 9.11
CA LEU A 475 21.11 -37.52 10.30
C LEU A 475 22.59 -37.17 10.06
N ARG A 476 23.33 -38.06 9.39
CA ARG A 476 24.71 -37.82 8.98
C ARG A 476 24.82 -36.55 8.15
N ASP A 477 23.97 -36.42 7.13
CA ASP A 477 24.01 -35.28 6.21
C ASP A 477 23.71 -33.96 6.95
N GLN A 478 22.79 -33.97 7.92
CA GLN A 478 22.57 -32.80 8.78
C GLN A 478 23.79 -32.42 9.62
N ILE A 479 24.48 -33.40 10.21
CA ILE A 479 25.69 -33.15 11.01
C ILE A 479 26.77 -32.54 10.13
N ILE A 480 26.96 -33.09 8.92
CA ILE A 480 27.96 -32.60 7.96
C ILE A 480 27.60 -31.18 7.49
N ASP A 481 26.35 -30.91 7.11
CA ASP A 481 25.93 -29.59 6.65
C ASP A 481 26.14 -28.50 7.72
N VAL A 482 25.79 -28.79 8.99
CA VAL A 482 26.03 -27.84 10.09
C VAL A 482 27.52 -27.70 10.38
N ALA A 483 28.31 -28.77 10.24
CA ALA A 483 29.76 -28.69 10.39
C ALA A 483 30.38 -27.80 9.32
N LEU A 484 29.92 -27.90 8.06
CA LEU A 484 30.33 -27.03 6.96
C LEU A 484 30.00 -25.57 7.23
N ASP A 485 28.76 -25.28 7.66
CA ASP A 485 28.34 -23.91 7.96
C ASP A 485 29.20 -23.27 9.05
N ARG A 486 29.48 -24.01 10.13
CA ARG A 486 30.30 -23.52 11.24
C ARG A 486 31.78 -23.42 10.89
N ALA A 487 32.29 -24.33 10.06
CA ALA A 487 33.70 -24.33 9.69
C ALA A 487 34.05 -23.29 8.63
N PHE A 488 33.13 -22.97 7.71
CA PHE A 488 33.44 -22.19 6.50
C PHE A 488 32.57 -20.94 6.29
N LEU A 489 31.34 -20.90 6.81
CA LEU A 489 30.35 -19.85 6.48
C LEU A 489 30.13 -18.84 7.61
N MET A 490 31.15 -18.57 8.43
CA MET A 490 31.08 -17.52 9.44
C MET A 490 31.19 -16.14 8.79
N ASP A 491 30.35 -15.19 9.17
CA ASP A 491 30.40 -13.83 8.64
C ASP A 491 31.74 -13.12 8.95
N PRO A 492 32.22 -12.22 8.08
CA PRO A 492 31.67 -11.89 6.75
C PRO A 492 31.93 -13.00 5.72
N LEU A 493 30.94 -13.31 4.87
CA LEU A 493 31.08 -14.34 3.82
C LEU A 493 32.16 -13.94 2.78
N PRO A 494 32.83 -14.90 2.14
CA PRO A 494 33.79 -14.62 1.07
C PRO A 494 33.09 -13.98 -0.13
N THR A 495 33.70 -12.93 -0.68
CA THR A 495 33.20 -12.17 -1.84
C THR A 495 34.13 -12.28 -3.06
N ASP A 496 35.29 -12.92 -2.92
CA ASP A 496 36.27 -13.11 -3.99
C ASP A 496 37.02 -14.45 -3.86
N ALA A 497 37.84 -14.77 -4.86
CA ALA A 497 38.60 -16.02 -4.88
C ALA A 497 39.63 -16.12 -3.75
N ALA A 498 40.23 -15.00 -3.32
CA ALA A 498 41.27 -14.98 -2.31
C ALA A 498 40.70 -15.24 -0.91
N SER A 499 39.61 -14.55 -0.56
CA SER A 499 38.84 -14.76 0.66
C SER A 499 38.23 -16.17 0.69
N PHE A 500 37.70 -16.67 -0.42
CA PHE A 500 37.20 -18.04 -0.51
C PHE A 500 38.29 -19.07 -0.25
N LYS A 501 39.46 -18.95 -0.90
CA LYS A 501 40.59 -19.86 -0.68
C LYS A 501 41.05 -19.85 0.78
N ARG A 502 41.17 -18.66 1.38
CA ARG A 502 41.51 -18.52 2.80
C ARG A 502 40.49 -19.22 3.71
N ARG A 503 39.20 -19.13 3.39
CA ARG A 503 38.15 -19.87 4.13
C ARG A 503 38.35 -21.37 4.06
N ILE A 504 38.70 -21.91 2.89
CA ILE A 504 38.98 -23.34 2.72
C ILE A 504 40.18 -23.77 3.57
N ASP A 505 41.28 -23.02 3.51
CA ASP A 505 42.52 -23.34 4.23
C ASP A 505 42.32 -23.29 5.76
N ASP A 506 41.69 -22.24 6.27
CA ASP A 506 41.42 -22.06 7.71
C ASP A 506 40.39 -23.07 8.25
N GLY A 507 39.37 -23.42 7.45
CA GLY A 507 38.27 -24.27 7.88
C GLY A 507 38.60 -25.76 7.85
N ARG A 508 39.47 -26.21 6.95
CA ARG A 508 39.76 -27.64 6.73
C ARG A 508 40.30 -28.34 7.98
N GLY A 509 41.21 -27.68 8.73
CA GLY A 509 41.82 -28.26 9.93
C GLY A 509 40.85 -28.46 11.10
N ARG A 510 39.80 -27.63 11.20
CA ARG A 510 38.82 -27.67 12.31
C ARG A 510 37.54 -28.44 12.00
N LEU A 511 37.28 -28.79 10.74
CA LEU A 511 36.03 -29.42 10.31
C LEU A 511 35.71 -30.70 11.09
N THR A 512 36.69 -31.61 11.24
CA THR A 512 36.49 -32.87 11.96
C THR A 512 36.16 -32.67 13.44
N LEU A 513 36.83 -31.73 14.10
CA LEU A 513 36.56 -31.42 15.51
C LEU A 513 35.14 -30.87 15.68
N ILE A 514 34.71 -29.98 14.79
CA ILE A 514 33.36 -29.41 14.78
C ILE A 514 32.31 -30.49 14.52
N ALA A 515 32.52 -31.36 13.52
CA ALA A 515 31.60 -32.46 13.23
C ALA A 515 31.43 -33.40 14.44
N ASN A 516 32.52 -33.70 15.14
CA ASN A 516 32.50 -34.53 16.35
C ASN A 516 31.79 -33.84 17.53
N GLU A 517 31.91 -32.51 17.67
CA GLU A 517 31.15 -31.75 18.66
C GLU A 517 29.64 -31.79 18.35
N ILE A 518 29.26 -31.57 17.09
CA ILE A 518 27.86 -31.61 16.65
C ILE A 518 27.28 -33.02 16.86
N ALA A 519 28.02 -34.07 16.50
CA ALA A 519 27.60 -35.46 16.71
C ALA A 519 27.36 -35.78 18.19
N ARG A 520 28.25 -35.34 19.09
CA ARG A 520 28.07 -35.51 20.54
C ARG A 520 26.82 -34.80 21.05
N SER A 521 26.59 -33.58 20.61
CA SER A 521 25.38 -32.81 20.93
C SER A 521 24.12 -33.50 20.39
N ALA A 522 24.13 -33.96 19.14
CA ALA A 522 23.02 -34.69 18.53
C ALA A 522 22.69 -35.99 19.29
N LEU A 523 23.70 -36.77 19.69
CA LEU A 523 23.51 -37.97 20.49
C LEU A 523 22.84 -37.64 21.84
N ASN A 524 23.31 -36.63 22.56
CA ASN A 524 22.73 -36.22 23.84
C ASN A 524 21.25 -35.82 23.69
N ILE A 525 20.93 -35.05 22.64
CA ILE A 525 19.56 -34.64 22.33
C ILE A 525 18.68 -35.87 22.04
N LEU A 526 19.17 -36.80 21.20
CA LEU A 526 18.42 -37.99 20.81
C LEU A 526 18.15 -38.95 21.99
N VAL A 527 19.09 -39.06 22.92
CA VAL A 527 18.90 -39.83 24.16
C VAL A 527 17.75 -39.25 24.99
N GLU A 528 17.75 -37.94 25.23
CA GLU A 528 16.69 -37.27 25.98
C GLU A 528 15.34 -37.30 25.23
N TYR A 529 15.36 -37.21 23.89
CA TYR A 529 14.17 -37.36 23.06
C TYR A 529 13.54 -38.76 23.20
N ALA A 530 14.38 -39.80 23.16
CA ALA A 530 13.92 -41.17 23.34
C ALA A 530 13.37 -41.41 24.76
N ALA A 531 14.00 -40.83 25.78
CA ALA A 531 13.52 -40.87 27.15
C ALA A 531 12.15 -40.21 27.31
N ALA A 532 11.99 -38.98 26.80
CA ALA A 532 10.71 -38.26 26.83
C ALA A 532 9.61 -39.00 26.04
N SER A 533 9.94 -39.50 24.85
CA SER A 533 9.01 -40.26 24.00
C SER A 533 8.55 -41.57 24.65
N ARG A 534 9.46 -42.28 25.32
CA ARG A 534 9.11 -43.48 26.09
C ARG A 534 8.24 -43.11 27.29
N LYS A 535 8.61 -42.07 28.04
CA LYS A 535 7.86 -41.61 29.21
C LYS A 535 6.41 -41.23 28.84
N LEU A 536 6.22 -40.57 27.70
CA LEU A 536 4.90 -40.22 27.17
C LEU A 536 4.02 -41.46 26.93
N LYS A 537 4.60 -42.57 26.48
CA LYS A 537 3.87 -43.83 26.28
C LYS A 537 3.52 -44.51 27.61
N ASP A 538 4.41 -44.43 28.59
CA ASP A 538 4.29 -45.14 29.87
C ASP A 538 3.46 -44.38 30.93
N ALA A 539 3.30 -43.06 30.81
CA ALA A 539 2.77 -42.21 31.88
C ALA A 539 1.27 -42.38 32.18
N ARG A 540 0.46 -42.98 31.28
CA ARG A 540 -1.01 -43.16 31.41
C ARG A 540 -1.74 -41.85 31.75
N GLN A 541 -1.38 -40.79 31.04
CA GLN A 541 -1.89 -39.42 31.13
C GLN A 541 -3.24 -39.25 30.41
N THR A 542 -3.89 -38.11 30.64
CA THR A 542 -5.08 -37.71 29.86
C THR A 542 -4.70 -37.39 28.41
N LYS A 543 -5.69 -37.47 27.51
CA LYS A 543 -5.49 -37.15 26.09
C LYS A 543 -4.93 -35.74 25.89
N ASP A 544 -5.46 -34.75 26.58
CA ASP A 544 -5.01 -33.35 26.48
C ASP A 544 -3.53 -33.15 26.81
N VAL A 545 -3.02 -33.86 27.82
CA VAL A 545 -1.59 -33.81 28.18
C VAL A 545 -0.76 -34.55 27.14
N ALA A 546 -1.25 -35.69 26.66
CA ALA A 546 -0.57 -36.45 25.61
C ALA A 546 -0.41 -35.63 24.33
N ASP A 547 -1.48 -34.97 23.90
CA ASP A 547 -1.52 -34.14 22.69
C ASP A 547 -0.60 -32.92 22.81
N ASP A 548 -0.60 -32.23 23.96
CA ASP A 548 0.32 -31.11 24.20
C ASP A 548 1.80 -31.54 24.18
N VAL A 549 2.14 -32.61 24.88
CA VAL A 549 3.53 -33.11 24.92
C VAL A 549 3.96 -33.60 23.54
N GLN A 550 3.10 -34.31 22.80
CA GLN A 550 3.39 -34.75 21.45
C GLN A 550 3.61 -33.55 20.50
N ALA A 551 2.80 -32.50 20.64
CA ALA A 551 2.97 -31.27 19.87
C ALA A 551 4.27 -30.55 20.22
N GLN A 552 4.64 -30.49 21.51
CA GLN A 552 5.93 -29.92 21.96
C GLN A 552 7.12 -30.72 21.42
N LEU A 553 7.08 -32.06 21.51
CA LEU A 553 8.12 -32.95 20.95
C LEU A 553 8.29 -32.72 19.45
N THR A 554 7.19 -32.61 18.70
CA THR A 554 7.22 -32.36 17.25
C THR A 554 7.88 -31.01 16.91
N ARG A 555 7.67 -29.97 17.73
CA ARG A 555 8.30 -28.65 17.56
C ARG A 555 9.78 -28.63 17.93
N LEU A 556 10.18 -29.36 18.98
CA LEU A 556 11.57 -29.46 19.43
C LEU A 556 12.41 -30.38 18.53
N MET A 557 11.80 -31.45 18.03
CA MET A 557 12.47 -32.52 17.30
C MET A 557 11.84 -32.75 15.91
N PRO A 558 11.85 -31.75 15.01
CA PRO A 558 11.51 -32.00 13.62
C PRO A 558 12.52 -32.95 12.99
N LYS A 559 12.16 -33.60 11.87
CA LYS A 559 13.04 -34.53 11.15
C LYS A 559 14.44 -33.95 10.87
N ARG A 560 14.55 -32.64 10.63
CA ARG A 560 15.82 -31.94 10.40
C ARG A 560 16.31 -31.11 11.59
N PHE A 561 16.11 -31.57 12.84
CA PHE A 561 16.36 -30.77 14.05
C PHE A 561 17.78 -30.21 14.18
N VAL A 562 18.82 -30.94 13.74
CA VAL A 562 20.21 -30.46 13.82
C VAL A 562 20.44 -29.28 12.89
N MET A 563 19.84 -29.32 11.69
CA MET A 563 19.95 -28.29 10.66
C MET A 563 19.03 -27.09 10.89
N LEU A 564 17.79 -27.33 11.35
CA LEU A 564 16.76 -26.28 11.48
C LEU A 564 16.85 -25.52 12.81
N THR A 565 17.50 -26.08 13.82
CA THR A 565 17.63 -25.42 15.13
C THR A 565 18.87 -24.54 15.14
N PRO A 566 18.76 -23.23 15.45
CA PRO A 566 19.93 -22.37 15.59
C PRO A 566 20.88 -22.89 16.67
N TRP A 567 22.18 -22.63 16.51
CA TRP A 567 23.22 -23.26 17.34
C TRP A 567 23.06 -23.01 18.85
N ALA A 568 22.74 -21.78 19.25
CA ALA A 568 22.58 -21.44 20.67
C ALA A 568 21.41 -22.21 21.33
N PRO A 569 20.19 -22.21 20.75
CA PRO A 569 19.09 -23.05 21.23
C PRO A 569 19.32 -24.56 21.14
N LEU A 570 20.10 -25.05 20.16
CA LEU A 570 20.39 -26.48 20.00
C LEU A 570 21.00 -27.07 21.28
N ALA A 571 21.90 -26.33 21.94
CA ALA A 571 22.51 -26.73 23.22
C ALA A 571 21.50 -26.88 24.37
N HIS A 572 20.32 -26.26 24.26
CA HIS A 572 19.28 -26.31 25.28
C HIS A 572 18.22 -27.39 25.03
N LEU A 573 18.17 -28.01 23.85
CA LEU A 573 17.22 -29.08 23.55
C LEU A 573 17.23 -30.23 24.58
N PRO A 574 18.38 -30.75 25.05
CA PRO A 574 18.39 -31.80 26.08
C PRO A 574 17.66 -31.38 27.35
N ARG A 575 17.80 -30.11 27.76
CA ARG A 575 17.13 -29.56 28.95
C ARG A 575 15.61 -29.46 28.74
N TYR A 576 15.16 -29.00 27.58
CA TYR A 576 13.72 -28.92 27.28
C TYR A 576 13.08 -30.31 27.24
N LEU A 577 13.75 -31.28 26.60
CA LEU A 577 13.31 -32.68 26.54
C LEU A 577 13.28 -33.33 27.93
N LYS A 578 14.29 -33.11 28.76
CA LYS A 578 14.29 -33.55 30.15
C LYS A 578 13.17 -32.90 30.97
N GLY A 579 12.84 -31.64 30.67
CA GLY A 579 11.70 -30.94 31.27
C GLY A 579 10.35 -31.61 30.98
N ILE A 580 10.17 -32.18 29.79
CA ILE A 580 9.00 -32.99 29.43
C ILE A 580 8.93 -34.24 30.31
N THR A 581 10.03 -34.97 30.46
CA THR A 581 10.10 -36.16 31.31
C THR A 581 9.71 -35.84 32.75
N LEU A 582 10.30 -34.78 33.33
CA LEU A 582 10.01 -34.34 34.70
C LEU A 582 8.57 -33.88 34.89
N ARG A 583 7.98 -33.22 33.88
CA ARG A 583 6.55 -32.87 33.90
C ARG A 583 5.69 -34.14 34.02
N LEU A 584 5.95 -35.14 33.18
CA LEU A 584 5.22 -36.40 33.18
C LEU A 584 5.42 -37.20 34.49
N ASP A 585 6.59 -37.10 35.12
CA ASP A 585 6.84 -37.67 36.45
C ASP A 585 5.96 -36.98 37.52
N LYS A 586 5.95 -35.65 37.54
CA LYS A 586 5.22 -34.85 38.54
C LYS A 586 3.71 -34.83 38.33
N LEU A 587 3.25 -35.06 37.10
CA LEU A 587 1.83 -35.05 36.73
C LEU A 587 1.00 -36.00 37.60
N ARG A 588 1.55 -37.18 37.95
CA ARG A 588 0.82 -38.15 38.80
C ARG A 588 0.62 -37.65 40.23
N ALA A 589 1.57 -36.87 40.75
CA ALA A 589 1.53 -36.38 42.11
C ALA A 589 0.58 -35.18 42.27
N ASP A 590 0.54 -34.28 41.28
CA ASP A 590 -0.29 -33.07 41.33
C ASP A 590 -0.85 -32.70 39.94
N PRO A 591 -1.90 -33.40 39.47
CA PRO A 591 -2.54 -33.10 38.18
C PRO A 591 -3.19 -31.72 38.13
N ALA A 592 -3.69 -31.21 39.26
CA ALA A 592 -4.39 -29.94 39.34
C ALA A 592 -3.44 -28.75 39.09
N ARG A 593 -2.23 -28.80 39.65
CA ARG A 593 -1.19 -27.80 39.40
C ARG A 593 -0.71 -27.79 37.95
N ASP A 594 -0.57 -28.96 37.33
CA ASP A 594 -0.24 -29.05 35.90
C ASP A 594 -1.30 -28.36 35.05
N ALA A 595 -2.58 -28.68 35.29
CA ALA A 595 -3.71 -28.10 34.56
C ALA A 595 -3.79 -26.57 34.70
N LEU A 596 -3.53 -26.03 35.90
CA LEU A 596 -3.49 -24.58 36.13
C LEU A 596 -2.38 -23.92 35.32
N ARG A 597 -1.16 -24.47 35.37
CA ARG A 597 -0.01 -23.93 34.61
C ARG A 597 -0.19 -24.06 33.10
N MET A 598 -0.82 -25.13 32.64
CA MET A 598 -1.16 -25.30 31.24
C MET A 598 -2.19 -24.29 30.74
N THR A 599 -3.12 -23.87 31.60
CA THR A 599 -4.10 -22.84 31.25
C THR A 599 -3.41 -21.50 31.00
N GLU A 600 -2.49 -21.10 31.87
CA GLU A 600 -1.67 -19.89 31.69
C GLU A 600 -0.81 -19.95 30.42
N LEU A 601 -0.18 -21.11 30.16
CA LEU A 601 0.69 -21.31 29.00
C LEU A 601 -0.07 -21.28 27.66
N ARG A 602 -1.23 -21.95 27.59
CA ARG A 602 -2.04 -22.05 26.34
C ARG A 602 -2.43 -20.68 25.81
N LEU A 603 -2.74 -19.72 26.69
CA LEU A 603 -3.11 -18.35 26.26
C LEU A 603 -1.97 -17.67 25.50
N ILE A 604 -0.73 -17.88 25.92
CA ILE A 604 0.45 -17.33 25.24
C ILE A 604 0.74 -18.12 23.95
N GLU A 605 0.71 -19.45 24.02
CA GLU A 605 1.04 -20.31 22.88
C GLU A 605 0.03 -20.16 21.73
N GLN A 606 -1.27 -20.02 22.01
CA GLN A 606 -2.29 -19.78 20.99
C GLN A 606 -2.08 -18.46 20.24
N ARG A 607 -1.65 -17.40 20.95
CA ARG A 607 -1.31 -16.12 20.32
C ARG A 607 -0.12 -16.27 19.39
N TYR A 608 0.93 -16.96 19.86
CA TYR A 608 2.10 -17.31 19.05
C TYR A 608 1.72 -18.08 17.77
N LEU A 609 0.94 -19.15 17.90
CA LEU A 609 0.54 -19.98 16.76
C LEU A 609 -0.32 -19.20 15.75
N ARG A 610 -1.21 -18.32 16.22
CA ARG A 610 -2.02 -17.47 15.32
C ARG A 610 -1.14 -16.52 14.51
N LEU A 611 -0.22 -15.81 15.17
CA LEU A 611 0.69 -14.91 14.48
C LEU A 611 1.61 -15.66 13.50
N LEU A 612 2.10 -16.84 13.89
CA LEU A 612 2.90 -17.70 13.01
C LEU A 612 2.13 -18.09 11.74
N ALA A 613 0.84 -18.42 11.86
CA ALA A 613 -0.02 -18.71 10.71
C ALA A 613 -0.24 -17.47 9.82
N ASP A 614 -0.46 -16.31 10.41
CA ASP A 614 -0.65 -15.04 9.69
C ASP A 614 0.60 -14.65 8.88
N ARG A 615 1.79 -15.01 9.36
CA ARG A 615 3.07 -14.76 8.67
C ARG A 615 3.30 -15.64 7.45
N LYS A 616 2.54 -16.71 7.24
CA LYS A 616 2.61 -17.61 6.05
C LYS A 616 4.04 -18.01 5.63
N GLY A 617 4.92 -18.25 6.61
CA GLY A 617 6.30 -18.67 6.35
C GLY A 617 7.33 -17.54 6.17
N VAL A 618 6.93 -16.28 6.33
CA VAL A 618 7.88 -15.16 6.45
C VAL A 618 8.70 -15.32 7.74
N VAL A 619 10.02 -15.30 7.60
CA VAL A 619 10.97 -15.42 8.73
C VAL A 619 10.96 -14.13 9.55
N ASP A 620 10.77 -14.25 10.86
CA ASP A 620 10.82 -13.14 11.82
C ASP A 620 11.66 -13.55 13.02
N ALA A 621 12.88 -12.99 13.12
CA ALA A 621 13.85 -13.35 14.16
C ALA A 621 13.30 -13.13 15.57
N ARG A 622 12.46 -12.10 15.79
CA ARG A 622 11.85 -11.85 17.09
C ARG A 622 10.84 -12.95 17.43
N LEU A 623 10.08 -13.40 16.44
CA LEU A 623 9.09 -14.46 16.61
C LEU A 623 9.79 -15.80 16.94
N ASP A 624 10.93 -16.06 16.32
CA ASP A 624 11.80 -17.19 16.65
C ASP A 624 12.36 -17.11 18.08
N GLU A 625 12.81 -15.94 18.53
CA GLU A 625 13.22 -15.73 19.93
C GLU A 625 12.07 -15.97 20.90
N PHE A 626 10.87 -15.46 20.59
CA PHE A 626 9.68 -15.64 21.41
C PHE A 626 9.30 -17.12 21.55
N ARG A 627 9.45 -17.90 20.48
CA ARG A 627 9.25 -19.36 20.52
C ARG A 627 10.12 -20.02 21.59
N TRP A 628 11.38 -19.59 21.74
CA TRP A 628 12.27 -20.17 22.76
C TRP A 628 11.90 -19.72 24.17
N LEU A 629 11.40 -18.49 24.34
CA LEU A 629 10.85 -18.04 25.63
C LEU A 629 9.66 -18.88 26.11
N ILE A 630 8.84 -19.42 25.20
CA ILE A 630 7.77 -20.36 25.55
C ILE A 630 8.35 -21.65 26.13
N GLU A 631 9.43 -22.18 25.55
CA GLU A 631 10.11 -23.38 26.08
C GLU A 631 10.75 -23.11 27.46
N GLU A 632 11.31 -21.91 27.66
CA GLU A 632 11.80 -21.49 28.99
C GLU A 632 10.67 -21.39 30.02
N LEU A 633 9.51 -20.87 29.63
CA LEU A 633 8.34 -20.81 30.51
C LEU A 633 7.86 -22.22 30.87
N ARG A 634 7.86 -23.15 29.92
CA ARG A 634 7.56 -24.57 30.17
C ARG A 634 8.52 -25.17 31.21
N VAL A 635 9.83 -24.93 31.10
CA VAL A 635 10.80 -25.37 32.12
C VAL A 635 10.51 -24.73 33.48
N SER A 636 10.23 -23.42 33.53
CA SER A 636 9.90 -22.72 34.77
C SER A 636 8.61 -23.22 35.45
N PHE A 637 7.66 -23.74 34.67
CA PHE A 637 6.41 -24.25 35.21
C PHE A 637 6.52 -25.69 35.69
N PHE A 638 7.15 -26.55 34.91
CA PHE A 638 7.08 -28.00 35.13
C PHE A 638 8.37 -28.62 35.65
N ALA A 639 9.51 -27.95 35.46
CA ALA A 639 10.84 -28.50 35.72
C ALA A 639 11.80 -27.47 36.33
N GLN A 640 11.35 -26.78 37.39
CA GLN A 640 12.08 -25.69 38.07
C GLN A 640 13.52 -26.04 38.47
N GLU A 641 13.77 -27.30 38.83
CA GLU A 641 15.09 -27.82 39.18
C GLU A 641 16.12 -27.75 38.04
N LEU A 642 15.68 -27.73 36.79
CA LEU A 642 16.56 -27.59 35.63
C LEU A 642 17.09 -26.16 35.44
N ARG A 643 16.47 -25.19 36.13
CA ARG A 643 16.72 -23.74 36.03
C ARG A 643 16.51 -23.20 34.60
N THR A 644 16.39 -21.88 34.50
CA THR A 644 16.33 -21.18 33.21
C THR A 644 17.54 -20.26 33.09
N PRO A 645 18.11 -20.08 31.89
CA PRO A 645 19.28 -19.22 31.66
C PRO A 645 18.96 -17.74 31.89
N GLN A 646 17.69 -17.37 31.82
CA GLN A 646 17.18 -16.05 32.13
C GLN A 646 15.88 -16.15 32.93
N PRO A 647 15.54 -15.16 33.77
CA PRO A 647 14.28 -15.20 34.50
C PRO A 647 13.10 -15.04 33.52
N VAL A 648 12.13 -15.92 33.63
CA VAL A 648 10.99 -16.03 32.71
C VAL A 648 9.69 -16.09 33.50
N SER A 649 8.64 -15.43 33.00
CA SER A 649 7.30 -15.47 33.60
C SER A 649 6.27 -15.07 32.55
N VAL A 650 4.99 -15.37 32.81
CA VAL A 650 3.85 -14.96 31.96
C VAL A 650 3.92 -13.46 31.67
N LYS A 651 4.08 -12.62 32.69
CA LYS A 651 4.20 -11.16 32.56
C LYS A 651 5.36 -10.71 31.67
N ARG A 652 6.49 -11.43 31.69
CA ARG A 652 7.63 -11.13 30.82
C ARG A 652 7.35 -11.51 29.37
N LEU A 653 6.72 -12.67 29.14
CA LEU A 653 6.30 -13.06 27.79
C LEU A 653 5.22 -12.12 27.27
N GLU A 654 4.28 -11.65 28.09
CA GLU A 654 3.31 -10.64 27.67
C GLU A 654 3.97 -9.31 27.25
N LYS A 655 5.00 -8.88 27.98
CA LYS A 655 5.81 -7.70 27.62
C LYS A 655 6.62 -7.91 26.34
N ALA A 656 7.18 -9.10 26.13
CA ALA A 656 7.83 -9.43 24.86
C ALA A 656 6.81 -9.47 23.72
N TRP A 657 5.62 -10.02 23.99
CA TRP A 657 4.54 -10.14 23.01
C TRP A 657 4.05 -8.78 22.52
N SER A 658 4.01 -7.76 23.39
CA SER A 658 3.60 -6.41 22.98
C SER A 658 4.48 -5.81 21.89
N GLN A 659 5.70 -6.32 21.68
CA GLN A 659 6.60 -5.88 20.62
C GLN A 659 6.17 -6.32 19.20
N PHE A 660 5.28 -7.31 19.09
CA PHE A 660 4.71 -7.75 17.81
C PHE A 660 3.41 -7.02 17.45
N SER A 661 2.76 -6.38 18.43
CA SER A 661 1.53 -5.60 18.24
C SER A 661 1.78 -4.19 17.71
N HIS A 662 2.93 -3.95 17.06
CA HIS A 662 3.39 -2.67 16.57
C HIS A 662 3.57 -2.67 15.05
#